data_AF-A0A1E4HVK0-F1
#
_entry.id   AF-A0A1E4HVK0-F1
#
_cell.length_a   1.000
_cell.length_b   1.000
_cell.length_c   1.000
_cell.angle_alpha   90.00
_cell.angle_beta   90.00
_cell.angle_gamma   90.00
#
_symmetry.space_group_name_H-M   'P 1'
#
loop_
_entity.id
_entity.type
_entity.pdbx_description
1 polymer ?
#
loop_
_entity_poly.entity_id
_entity_poly.type
_entity_poly.pdbx_seq_one_letter_code
_entity_poly.pdbx_strand_id
1 'polypeptide(L)'
;MPASAGTTEIPRTAATGKNADPAAEPSASDEPGAARRLLIQRGLFDGPSPLVPEDLYSVVERGNVRRERGRVVLTPDSHLTTNAYFGRVHATYWQRWTDVTELQVSVVVSGSGRIRVMASDTNRIPRIAAAQDVTEAQAVTLRFDVELDRFMDGGGLWLELSTGGDELTVSDVRWSVAEVAAPRPASMVICTFNRVDDCLNTLEALADDPEALAAIRTVYVVDQGSDPVESRPRFETVAARFGDQLVYIRQPNLGGAGGFTRGLFEVAGAGEADADTVFMDDDVLLEPEILIRLTAFANRTRNPMIVGGQMLNLLHPSRLHISAEYAVPEKLLAGQPVEDGMHDAMLLGLDEEGLPHVVERRVDTEYNGWWSCLIPAEVVRRIGYPLPMFFQWDDVEYGYRGRAHGIPTVSLPGAAVWHADFGWKDWDEWHRYFNIRNALVTAALHTGFSTRTVGLQLTQMLGQYLVGMQYGLAATLLQAVEDFLRGPEIMADGSAAAAAEIRRIRADYPETKMHQVGDIEQDFRELTVVRPAGPPGLPRATWLKRAAGLALDRAKNRTGYVTAGDAHWWHTSTFAKAYVTDMSEGGVRIRTRDRALAAELAKRGARTLRRLQKEAPSVVESYRAAMPELTSRENWARLYGLDEKA
;
A
#
# COMPACT_ATOMS: atom_id res chain seq x y z
N MET A 1 49.17 47.73 -32.10
CA MET A 1 49.02 49.16 -32.44
C MET A 1 48.68 49.26 -33.93
N PRO A 2 47.44 48.91 -34.28
CA PRO A 2 46.51 49.79 -35.03
C PRO A 2 45.08 49.70 -34.42
N ALA A 3 44.24 50.76 -34.37
CA ALA A 3 43.26 51.28 -35.36
C ALA A 3 42.12 50.27 -35.72
N SER A 4 40.83 50.59 -35.88
CA SER A 4 39.90 51.67 -35.53
C SER A 4 38.47 51.13 -35.79
N ALA A 5 37.44 51.77 -35.25
CA ALA A 5 36.02 51.39 -35.34
C ALA A 5 35.42 51.36 -36.77
N GLY A 6 34.36 50.55 -36.96
CA GLY A 6 33.48 50.56 -38.13
C GLY A 6 32.29 49.60 -37.98
N THR A 7 31.09 50.15 -38.14
CA THR A 7 29.76 49.50 -38.21
C THR A 7 29.53 48.79 -39.55
N THR A 8 28.84 47.64 -39.55
CA THR A 8 28.02 47.19 -40.69
C THR A 8 26.96 46.17 -40.26
N GLU A 9 25.68 46.50 -40.52
CA GLU A 9 24.56 45.57 -40.64
C GLU A 9 24.67 44.73 -41.94
N ILE A 10 23.70 43.81 -42.13
CA ILE A 10 23.17 43.16 -43.38
C ILE A 10 23.40 41.62 -43.41
N PRO A 11 22.48 40.74 -43.88
CA PRO A 11 21.00 40.78 -44.00
C PRO A 11 20.27 39.50 -43.52
N ARG A 12 18.93 39.58 -43.45
CA ARG A 12 18.01 38.42 -43.48
C ARG A 12 18.01 37.75 -44.86
N THR A 13 18.15 36.43 -44.91
CA THR A 13 17.56 35.57 -45.94
C THR A 13 17.06 34.26 -45.32
N ALA A 14 15.80 33.95 -45.60
CA ALA A 14 15.14 32.70 -45.23
C ALA A 14 15.71 31.53 -46.03
N ALA A 15 15.93 30.40 -45.37
CA ALA A 15 16.07 29.11 -46.02
C ALA A 15 15.26 28.08 -45.23
N THR A 16 14.16 27.66 -45.84
CA THR A 16 13.32 26.53 -45.50
C THR A 16 14.13 25.24 -45.49
N GLY A 17 14.29 24.63 -44.32
CA GLY A 17 14.76 23.26 -44.17
C GLY A 17 13.80 22.50 -43.27
N LYS A 18 12.89 21.73 -43.86
CA LYS A 18 12.14 20.69 -43.16
C LYS A 18 13.15 19.66 -42.65
N ASN A 19 13.53 19.74 -41.37
CA ASN A 19 14.11 18.59 -40.70
C ASN A 19 12.95 17.74 -40.20
N ALA A 20 12.81 16.58 -40.83
CA ALA A 20 11.86 15.55 -40.46
C ALA A 20 12.11 15.09 -39.02
N ASP A 21 11.03 14.98 -38.26
CA ASP A 21 10.97 14.23 -37.01
C ASP A 21 11.59 12.84 -37.19
N PRO A 22 12.40 12.36 -36.24
CA PRO A 22 12.58 10.92 -36.09
C PRO A 22 11.29 10.39 -35.46
N ALA A 23 10.28 10.13 -36.30
CA ALA A 23 9.13 9.35 -35.90
C ALA A 23 9.65 8.01 -35.36
N ALA A 24 9.35 7.74 -34.09
CA ALA A 24 9.53 6.43 -33.51
C ALA A 24 8.77 5.41 -34.38
N GLU A 25 9.51 4.50 -35.01
CA GLU A 25 8.93 3.37 -35.72
C GLU A 25 8.20 2.47 -34.69
N PRO A 26 6.99 1.99 -34.99
CA PRO A 26 6.32 1.02 -34.13
C PRO A 26 7.05 -0.32 -34.20
N SER A 27 7.48 -0.82 -33.05
CA SER A 27 7.98 -2.19 -32.91
C SER A 27 6.81 -3.19 -33.01
N ALA A 28 6.76 -3.91 -34.14
CA ALA A 28 6.20 -5.24 -34.38
C ALA A 28 4.88 -5.66 -33.68
N SER A 29 3.75 -5.57 -34.40
CA SER A 29 2.80 -6.69 -34.59
C SER A 29 1.69 -6.34 -35.60
N ASP A 30 2.05 -6.26 -36.88
CA ASP A 30 1.04 -6.26 -37.96
C ASP A 30 1.35 -7.40 -38.92
N GLU A 31 1.23 -8.65 -38.45
CA GLU A 31 0.82 -9.71 -39.38
C GLU A 31 -0.69 -9.54 -39.62
N PRO A 32 -1.14 -9.32 -40.87
CA PRO A 32 -2.56 -9.15 -41.16
C PRO A 32 -3.32 -10.43 -40.78
N GLY A 33 -4.03 -10.40 -39.65
CA GLY A 33 -4.87 -11.50 -39.15
C GLY A 33 -4.50 -12.05 -37.77
N ALA A 34 -3.41 -11.59 -37.14
CA ALA A 34 -3.11 -11.99 -35.76
C ALA A 34 -4.13 -11.36 -34.78
N ALA A 35 -4.70 -12.18 -33.90
CA ALA A 35 -5.59 -11.69 -32.85
C ALA A 35 -4.81 -10.73 -31.92
N ARG A 36 -5.37 -9.54 -31.69
CA ARG A 36 -4.78 -8.55 -30.78
C ARG A 36 -4.67 -9.16 -29.38
N ARG A 37 -3.56 -8.90 -28.68
CA ARG A 37 -3.29 -9.45 -27.35
C ARG A 37 -3.12 -8.35 -26.32
N LEU A 38 -3.71 -8.55 -25.15
CA LEU A 38 -3.53 -7.70 -23.98
C LEU A 38 -2.33 -8.20 -23.17
N LEU A 39 -1.32 -7.34 -23.01
CA LEU A 39 -0.21 -7.60 -22.10
C LEU A 39 -0.71 -7.64 -20.66
N ILE A 40 -0.36 -8.70 -19.93
CA ILE A 40 -0.72 -8.84 -18.51
C ILE A 40 0.48 -8.70 -17.59
N GLN A 41 1.69 -8.97 -18.10
CA GLN A 41 2.93 -8.92 -17.36
C GLN A 41 4.14 -8.99 -18.30
N ARG A 42 5.14 -8.14 -18.08
CA ARG A 42 6.48 -8.29 -18.63
C ARG A 42 7.32 -9.19 -17.73
N GLY A 43 8.13 -10.06 -18.33
CA GLY A 43 9.16 -10.82 -17.61
C GLY A 43 10.40 -9.96 -17.46
N LEU A 44 10.44 -9.22 -16.35
CA LEU A 44 11.60 -8.44 -15.93
C LEU A 44 12.56 -9.31 -15.12
N PHE A 45 13.83 -8.93 -15.06
CA PHE A 45 14.89 -9.68 -14.36
C PHE A 45 15.69 -8.86 -13.35
N ASP A 46 15.37 -7.58 -13.22
CA ASP A 46 16.00 -6.67 -12.26
C ASP A 46 15.01 -5.58 -11.81
N GLY A 47 15.24 -5.05 -10.62
CA GLY A 47 14.39 -4.04 -10.00
C GLY A 47 14.47 -2.66 -10.63
N PRO A 48 13.57 -1.74 -10.24
CA PRO A 48 13.58 -0.36 -10.72
C PRO A 48 14.63 0.49 -9.98
N SER A 49 15.29 -0.07 -8.97
CA SER A 49 16.27 0.60 -8.11
C SER A 49 17.33 -0.39 -7.63
N PRO A 50 18.59 0.03 -7.43
CA PRO A 50 19.64 -0.79 -6.84
C PRO A 50 19.35 -1.29 -5.41
N LEU A 51 18.34 -0.74 -4.75
CA LEU A 51 17.90 -1.20 -3.43
C LEU A 51 17.06 -2.49 -3.50
N VAL A 52 16.56 -2.83 -4.68
CA VAL A 52 15.68 -3.98 -4.89
C VAL A 52 16.51 -5.20 -5.29
N PRO A 53 16.40 -6.34 -4.56
CA PRO A 53 17.05 -7.57 -4.96
C PRO A 53 16.52 -8.11 -6.29
N GLU A 54 17.41 -8.34 -7.25
CA GLU A 54 17.14 -9.00 -8.54
C GLU A 54 16.52 -10.41 -8.37
N ASP A 55 16.77 -11.07 -7.24
CA ASP A 55 16.21 -12.39 -6.92
C ASP A 55 14.69 -12.40 -6.70
N LEU A 56 14.06 -11.22 -6.54
CA LEU A 56 12.60 -11.11 -6.53
C LEU A 56 11.98 -11.31 -7.93
N TYR A 57 12.80 -11.27 -8.98
CA TYR A 57 12.39 -11.43 -10.38
C TYR A 57 12.82 -12.77 -10.96
N SER A 58 14.04 -13.20 -10.64
CA SER A 58 14.57 -14.48 -11.13
C SER A 58 15.70 -14.99 -10.24
N VAL A 59 15.81 -16.30 -10.08
CA VAL A 59 16.82 -16.96 -9.25
C VAL A 59 17.77 -17.76 -10.12
N VAL A 60 19.07 -17.57 -9.93
CA VAL A 60 20.12 -18.36 -10.58
C VAL A 60 20.37 -19.61 -9.73
N GLU A 61 19.90 -20.76 -10.19
CA GLU A 61 20.07 -22.02 -9.46
C GLU A 61 21.41 -22.69 -9.76
N ARG A 62 21.99 -22.43 -10.94
CA ARG A 62 23.30 -22.96 -11.35
C ARG A 62 23.97 -22.04 -12.36
N GLY A 63 25.31 -22.01 -12.33
CA GLY A 63 26.12 -21.30 -13.32
C GLY A 63 26.17 -19.80 -13.09
N ASN A 64 26.40 -19.02 -14.15
CA ASN A 64 26.50 -17.57 -14.09
C ASN A 64 25.51 -16.94 -15.06
N VAL A 65 24.78 -15.94 -14.58
CA VAL A 65 23.81 -15.20 -15.39
C VAL A 65 24.03 -13.72 -15.17
N ARG A 66 24.11 -12.96 -16.26
CA ARG A 66 24.06 -11.51 -16.21
C ARG A 66 22.61 -11.07 -16.38
N ARG A 67 22.08 -10.35 -15.39
CA ARG A 67 20.72 -9.81 -15.38
C ARG A 67 20.74 -8.32 -15.70
N GLU A 68 19.82 -7.92 -16.56
CA GLU A 68 19.43 -6.55 -16.86
C GLU A 68 17.89 -6.52 -16.81
N ARG A 69 17.29 -5.35 -16.53
CA ARG A 69 15.84 -5.27 -16.27
C ARG A 69 14.96 -5.98 -17.30
N GLY A 70 15.23 -5.84 -18.60
CA GLY A 70 14.49 -6.48 -19.69
C GLY A 70 15.18 -7.67 -20.38
N ARG A 71 16.34 -8.13 -19.88
CA ARG A 71 17.17 -9.13 -20.56
C ARG A 71 18.04 -9.93 -19.58
N VAL A 72 18.25 -11.21 -19.88
CA VAL A 72 19.26 -12.06 -19.24
C VAL A 72 20.21 -12.68 -20.25
N VAL A 73 21.45 -12.90 -19.82
CA VAL A 73 22.47 -13.64 -20.56
C VAL A 73 23.01 -14.76 -19.68
N LEU A 74 22.70 -16.00 -20.05
CA LEU A 74 23.12 -17.20 -19.36
C LEU A 74 24.41 -17.72 -20.00
N THR A 75 25.49 -17.85 -19.22
CA THR A 75 26.72 -18.50 -19.69
C THR A 75 26.50 -20.00 -19.87
N PRO A 76 27.44 -20.75 -20.51
CA PRO A 76 27.38 -22.21 -20.54
C PRO A 76 27.15 -22.84 -19.16
N ASP A 77 26.46 -23.97 -19.15
CA ASP A 77 26.10 -24.80 -17.98
C ASP A 77 25.27 -24.10 -16.88
N SER A 78 24.48 -23.09 -17.25
CA SER A 78 23.67 -22.29 -16.33
C SER A 78 22.20 -22.72 -16.29
N HIS A 79 21.53 -22.39 -15.18
CA HIS A 79 20.11 -22.60 -14.96
C HIS A 79 19.53 -21.40 -14.21
N LEU A 80 18.47 -20.80 -14.76
CA LEU A 80 17.72 -19.70 -14.16
C LEU A 80 16.23 -20.04 -14.14
N THR A 81 15.58 -19.72 -13.04
CA THR A 81 14.12 -19.81 -12.90
C THR A 81 13.53 -18.43 -12.63
N THR A 82 12.37 -18.14 -13.23
CA THR A 82 11.57 -16.96 -12.88
C THR A 82 10.49 -17.29 -11.85
N ASN A 83 10.57 -18.44 -11.16
CA ASN A 83 9.68 -18.78 -10.04
C ASN A 83 9.99 -17.94 -8.79
N ALA A 84 9.83 -16.63 -8.93
CA ALA A 84 10.03 -15.61 -7.92
C ALA A 84 8.79 -14.70 -7.87
N TYR A 85 8.73 -13.83 -6.88
CA TYR A 85 7.56 -13.00 -6.60
C TYR A 85 7.07 -12.18 -7.81
N PHE A 86 7.96 -11.43 -8.48
CA PHE A 86 7.61 -10.68 -9.69
C PHE A 86 7.74 -11.52 -10.96
N GLY A 87 8.57 -12.57 -10.96
CA GLY A 87 8.92 -13.34 -12.17
C GLY A 87 7.87 -14.32 -12.67
N ARG A 88 6.88 -14.66 -11.84
CA ARG A 88 5.82 -15.63 -12.16
C ARG A 88 4.48 -14.95 -12.39
N VAL A 89 3.60 -15.63 -13.12
CA VAL A 89 2.18 -15.32 -13.23
C VAL A 89 1.42 -16.15 -12.19
N HIS A 90 0.65 -15.49 -11.33
CA HIS A 90 -0.20 -16.16 -10.33
C HIS A 90 -1.50 -16.66 -10.98
N ALA A 91 -1.37 -17.72 -11.78
CA ALA A 91 -2.42 -18.31 -12.63
C ALA A 91 -3.74 -18.59 -11.90
N THR A 92 -3.68 -18.94 -10.61
CA THR A 92 -4.89 -19.19 -9.80
C THR A 92 -5.84 -18.00 -9.73
N TYR A 93 -5.32 -16.77 -9.60
CA TYR A 93 -6.15 -15.56 -9.53
C TYR A 93 -6.78 -15.26 -10.90
N TRP A 94 -6.02 -15.46 -11.98
CA TRP A 94 -6.52 -15.30 -13.35
C TRP A 94 -7.65 -16.29 -13.64
N GLN A 95 -7.44 -17.60 -13.44
CA GLN A 95 -8.47 -18.60 -13.71
C GLN A 95 -9.74 -18.37 -12.85
N ARG A 96 -9.56 -17.99 -11.57
CA ARG A 96 -10.67 -17.80 -10.63
C ARG A 96 -11.53 -16.58 -10.94
N TRP A 97 -10.91 -15.43 -11.23
CA TRP A 97 -11.60 -14.14 -11.26
C TRP A 97 -11.84 -13.59 -12.67
N THR A 98 -11.08 -14.05 -13.65
CA THR A 98 -11.12 -13.52 -15.03
C THR A 98 -11.79 -14.50 -16.00
N ASP A 99 -12.26 -14.02 -17.13
CA ASP A 99 -12.79 -14.83 -18.23
C ASP A 99 -11.70 -15.50 -19.09
N VAL A 100 -10.42 -15.38 -18.72
CA VAL A 100 -9.28 -15.94 -19.45
C VAL A 100 -9.21 -17.45 -19.30
N THR A 101 -9.09 -18.16 -20.43
CA THR A 101 -8.91 -19.62 -20.50
C THR A 101 -7.53 -20.04 -21.00
N GLU A 102 -6.78 -19.13 -21.60
CA GLU A 102 -5.45 -19.38 -22.18
C GLU A 102 -4.56 -18.14 -22.03
N LEU A 103 -3.30 -18.38 -21.71
CA LEU A 103 -2.22 -17.41 -21.69
C LEU A 103 -1.22 -17.72 -22.80
N GLN A 104 -0.57 -16.69 -23.34
CA GLN A 104 0.61 -16.85 -24.18
C GLN A 104 1.79 -16.15 -23.53
N VAL A 105 2.93 -16.82 -23.51
CA VAL A 105 4.22 -16.17 -23.26
C VAL A 105 5.02 -16.10 -24.55
N SER A 106 5.46 -14.89 -24.90
CA SER A 106 6.43 -14.68 -25.97
C SER A 106 7.78 -14.28 -25.40
N VAL A 107 8.85 -14.78 -26.01
CA VAL A 107 10.22 -14.48 -25.61
C VAL A 107 11.11 -14.30 -26.84
N VAL A 108 12.02 -13.34 -26.82
CA VAL A 108 13.04 -13.16 -27.87
C VAL A 108 14.32 -13.83 -27.42
N VAL A 109 14.89 -14.67 -28.28
CA VAL A 109 15.99 -15.57 -27.93
C VAL A 109 17.14 -15.50 -28.93
N SER A 110 18.37 -15.45 -28.41
CA SER A 110 19.61 -15.56 -29.19
C SER A 110 20.56 -16.56 -28.55
N GLY A 111 21.26 -17.37 -29.34
CA GLY A 111 22.17 -18.42 -28.87
C GLY A 111 21.52 -19.81 -28.82
N SER A 112 22.05 -20.69 -27.97
CA SER A 112 21.61 -22.09 -27.86
C SER A 112 21.26 -22.45 -26.43
N GLY A 113 20.16 -23.18 -26.24
CA GLY A 113 19.69 -23.57 -24.91
C GLY A 113 18.27 -24.10 -24.94
N ARG A 114 17.66 -24.18 -23.77
CA ARG A 114 16.28 -24.65 -23.57
C ARG A 114 15.49 -23.64 -22.79
N ILE A 115 14.26 -23.40 -23.25
CA ILE A 115 13.26 -22.60 -22.58
C ILE A 115 12.10 -23.52 -22.22
N ARG A 116 11.66 -23.49 -20.95
CA ARG A 116 10.46 -24.18 -20.48
C ARG A 116 9.48 -23.20 -19.89
N VAL A 117 8.20 -23.43 -20.18
CA VAL A 117 7.11 -22.87 -19.39
C VAL A 117 6.71 -23.90 -18.35
N MET A 118 6.81 -23.50 -17.10
CA MET A 118 6.55 -24.34 -15.94
C MET A 118 5.23 -23.94 -15.30
N ALA A 119 4.62 -24.89 -14.59
CA ALA A 119 3.40 -24.68 -13.82
C ALA A 119 3.50 -25.36 -12.46
N SER A 120 2.82 -24.83 -11.44
CA SER A 120 2.64 -25.47 -10.14
C SER A 120 1.16 -25.69 -9.83
N ASP A 121 0.87 -26.53 -8.84
CA ASP A 121 -0.46 -26.68 -8.25
C ASP A 121 -0.51 -26.11 -6.82
N THR A 122 -1.66 -26.27 -6.14
CA THR A 122 -1.84 -25.84 -4.75
C THR A 122 -0.90 -26.52 -3.75
N ASN A 123 -0.29 -27.65 -4.11
CA ASN A 123 0.67 -28.40 -3.31
C ASN A 123 2.12 -28.06 -3.69
N ARG A 124 2.31 -27.03 -4.52
CA ARG A 124 3.62 -26.55 -4.98
C ARG A 124 4.37 -27.55 -5.86
N ILE A 125 3.68 -28.54 -6.43
CA ILE A 125 4.32 -29.56 -7.25
C ILE A 125 4.55 -29.01 -8.67
N PRO A 126 5.80 -28.90 -9.15
CA PRO A 126 6.08 -28.35 -10.47
C PRO A 126 5.79 -29.36 -11.58
N ARG A 127 5.35 -28.87 -12.73
CA ARG A 127 5.17 -29.61 -13.99
C ARG A 127 5.58 -28.74 -15.18
N ILE A 128 6.01 -29.39 -16.26
CA ILE A 128 6.30 -28.71 -17.52
C ILE A 128 4.98 -28.51 -18.28
N ALA A 129 4.65 -27.27 -18.63
CA ALA A 129 3.50 -26.93 -19.47
C ALA A 129 3.88 -26.89 -20.96
N ALA A 130 5.05 -26.32 -21.27
CA ALA A 130 5.60 -26.29 -22.63
C ALA A 130 7.14 -26.23 -22.57
N ALA A 131 7.82 -26.63 -23.65
CA ALA A 131 9.27 -26.55 -23.74
C ALA A 131 9.73 -26.46 -25.19
N GLN A 132 10.81 -25.74 -25.43
CA GLN A 132 11.47 -25.68 -26.73
C GLN A 132 12.99 -25.58 -26.56
N ASP A 133 13.69 -26.38 -27.36
CA ASP A 133 15.14 -26.26 -27.56
C ASP A 133 15.42 -25.30 -28.71
N VAL A 134 16.44 -24.45 -28.54
CA VAL A 134 16.93 -23.54 -29.57
C VAL A 134 18.41 -23.79 -29.81
N THR A 135 18.84 -23.61 -31.05
CA THR A 135 20.24 -23.79 -31.46
C THR A 135 20.60 -22.64 -32.38
N GLU A 136 21.69 -21.94 -32.05
CA GLU A 136 22.25 -20.84 -32.84
C GLU A 136 21.19 -19.79 -33.24
N ALA A 137 20.22 -19.52 -32.38
CA ALA A 137 19.15 -18.58 -32.65
C ALA A 137 19.70 -17.15 -32.78
N GLN A 138 19.13 -16.36 -33.70
CA GLN A 138 19.47 -14.96 -33.90
C GLN A 138 18.22 -14.12 -33.72
N ALA A 139 17.98 -13.66 -32.50
CA ALA A 139 16.81 -12.85 -32.11
C ALA A 139 15.47 -13.46 -32.58
N VAL A 140 15.29 -14.76 -32.38
CA VAL A 140 14.07 -15.48 -32.76
C VAL A 140 13.02 -15.32 -31.67
N THR A 141 11.80 -14.96 -32.04
CA THR A 141 10.67 -14.94 -31.11
C THR A 141 10.05 -16.32 -30.98
N LEU A 142 10.03 -16.87 -29.76
CA LEU A 142 9.27 -18.07 -29.42
C LEU A 142 7.93 -17.68 -28.79
N ARG A 143 6.91 -18.51 -29.00
CA ARG A 143 5.57 -18.34 -28.43
C ARG A 143 5.10 -19.66 -27.85
N PHE A 144 4.57 -19.61 -26.63
CA PHE A 144 4.02 -20.76 -25.94
C PHE A 144 2.61 -20.42 -25.48
N ASP A 145 1.62 -21.14 -26.01
CA ASP A 145 0.23 -21.08 -25.55
C ASP A 145 0.04 -22.08 -24.41
N VAL A 146 -0.59 -21.64 -23.31
CA VAL A 146 -0.77 -22.41 -22.09
C VAL A 146 -2.19 -22.25 -21.57
N GLU A 147 -2.88 -23.38 -21.41
CA GLU A 147 -4.23 -23.42 -20.85
C GLU A 147 -4.25 -23.03 -19.37
N LEU A 148 -5.24 -22.21 -18.98
CA LEU A 148 -5.59 -21.89 -17.60
C LEU A 148 -6.72 -22.81 -17.11
N ASP A 149 -6.46 -24.12 -17.04
CA ASP A 149 -7.46 -25.14 -16.70
C ASP A 149 -7.29 -25.77 -15.30
N ARG A 150 -6.08 -25.77 -14.73
CA ARG A 150 -5.72 -26.51 -13.51
C ARG A 150 -5.12 -25.66 -12.39
N PHE A 151 -5.72 -24.50 -12.10
CA PHE A 151 -5.24 -23.54 -11.10
C PHE A 151 -6.33 -23.04 -10.13
N MET A 152 -7.48 -23.72 -10.00
CA MET A 152 -8.64 -23.18 -9.24
C MET A 152 -8.34 -22.80 -7.78
N ASP A 153 -7.53 -23.60 -7.08
CA ASP A 153 -7.21 -23.41 -5.65
C ASP A 153 -5.77 -22.97 -5.40
N GLY A 154 -4.92 -23.04 -6.42
CA GLY A 154 -3.55 -22.57 -6.34
C GLY A 154 -2.72 -22.87 -7.57
N GLY A 155 -1.50 -22.34 -7.58
CA GLY A 155 -0.52 -22.53 -8.63
C GLY A 155 -0.23 -21.27 -9.45
N GLY A 156 0.88 -21.31 -10.18
CA GLY A 156 1.29 -20.26 -11.10
C GLY A 156 2.09 -20.79 -12.28
N LEU A 157 2.49 -19.87 -13.14
CA LEU A 157 3.26 -20.13 -14.36
C LEU A 157 4.56 -19.31 -14.33
N TRP A 158 5.67 -19.90 -14.75
CA TRP A 158 6.97 -19.23 -14.82
C TRP A 158 7.83 -19.80 -15.94
N LEU A 159 9.00 -19.20 -16.17
CA LEU A 159 9.98 -19.67 -17.13
C LEU A 159 11.18 -20.33 -16.43
N GLU A 160 11.67 -21.42 -17.01
CA GLU A 160 13.00 -21.96 -16.73
C GLU A 160 13.86 -21.84 -17.98
N LEU A 161 15.08 -21.33 -17.80
CA LEU A 161 16.07 -21.12 -18.84
C LEU A 161 17.32 -21.94 -18.51
N SER A 162 17.81 -22.72 -19.48
CA SER A 162 18.99 -23.55 -19.24
C SER A 162 19.90 -23.61 -20.46
N THR A 163 21.21 -23.61 -20.21
CA THR A 163 22.25 -23.75 -21.23
C THR A 163 23.00 -25.07 -21.08
N GLY A 164 23.46 -25.58 -22.23
CA GLY A 164 24.49 -26.61 -22.30
C GLY A 164 25.86 -25.97 -22.47
N GLY A 165 26.58 -26.33 -23.54
CA GLY A 165 27.93 -25.80 -23.81
C GLY A 165 27.98 -24.37 -24.37
N ASP A 166 26.84 -23.76 -24.69
CA ASP A 166 26.74 -22.46 -25.37
C ASP A 166 26.05 -21.41 -24.49
N GLU A 167 26.16 -20.14 -24.88
CA GLU A 167 25.45 -19.02 -24.26
C GLU A 167 24.00 -18.91 -24.77
N LEU A 168 23.10 -18.46 -23.89
CA LEU A 168 21.71 -18.12 -24.23
C LEU A 168 21.37 -16.71 -23.72
N THR A 169 20.93 -15.84 -24.62
CA THR A 169 20.31 -14.56 -24.30
C THR A 169 18.79 -14.70 -24.42
N VAL A 170 18.06 -14.23 -23.40
CA VAL A 170 16.61 -14.09 -23.42
C VAL A 170 16.23 -12.65 -23.09
N SER A 171 15.36 -12.05 -23.89
CA SER A 171 14.86 -10.69 -23.73
C SER A 171 13.39 -10.59 -24.14
N ASP A 172 12.76 -9.47 -23.82
CA ASP A 172 11.38 -9.16 -24.24
C ASP A 172 10.39 -10.30 -23.91
N VAL A 173 10.44 -10.75 -22.65
CA VAL A 173 9.49 -11.74 -22.14
C VAL A 173 8.16 -11.04 -21.91
N ARG A 174 7.09 -11.50 -22.57
CA ARG A 174 5.76 -10.90 -22.46
C ARG A 174 4.70 -11.97 -22.25
N TRP A 175 3.99 -11.87 -21.13
CA TRP A 175 2.80 -12.66 -20.84
C TRP A 175 1.57 -11.90 -21.29
N SER A 176 0.72 -12.53 -22.09
CA SER A 176 -0.44 -11.87 -22.68
C SER A 176 -1.65 -12.80 -22.82
N VAL A 177 -2.82 -12.20 -22.88
CA VAL A 177 -4.10 -12.88 -23.11
C VAL A 177 -4.74 -12.37 -24.40
N ALA A 178 -5.72 -13.09 -24.94
CA ALA A 178 -6.50 -12.58 -26.05
C ALA A 178 -7.22 -11.27 -25.65
N GLU A 179 -7.11 -10.24 -26.51
CA GLU A 179 -7.86 -9.00 -26.34
C GLU A 179 -9.27 -9.20 -26.91
N VAL A 180 -10.25 -9.38 -26.02
CA VAL A 180 -11.66 -9.60 -26.42
C VAL A 180 -12.40 -8.27 -26.59
N ALA A 181 -11.93 -7.21 -25.93
CA ALA A 181 -12.42 -5.84 -26.03
C ALA A 181 -11.28 -4.86 -25.76
N ALA A 182 -11.42 -3.63 -26.27
CA ALA A 182 -10.46 -2.57 -25.99
C ALA A 182 -10.36 -2.32 -24.47
N PRO A 183 -9.14 -2.23 -23.89
CA PRO A 183 -8.99 -1.96 -22.47
C PRO A 183 -9.61 -0.62 -22.06
N ARG A 184 -10.28 -0.61 -20.91
CA ARG A 184 -10.76 0.62 -20.26
C ARG A 184 -9.57 1.53 -19.96
N PRO A 185 -9.68 2.83 -20.21
CA PRO A 185 -8.67 3.78 -19.76
C PRO A 185 -8.51 3.73 -18.25
N ALA A 186 -7.29 3.82 -17.75
CA ALA A 186 -7.02 3.95 -16.32
C ALA A 186 -6.37 5.30 -16.00
N SER A 187 -6.66 5.87 -14.84
CA SER A 187 -6.02 7.08 -14.34
C SER A 187 -5.37 6.79 -12.99
N MET A 188 -4.13 7.23 -12.80
CA MET A 188 -3.43 7.10 -11.52
C MET A 188 -3.67 8.32 -10.65
N VAL A 189 -3.84 8.15 -9.35
CA VAL A 189 -4.06 9.21 -8.38
C VAL A 189 -3.04 9.08 -7.27
N ILE A 190 -2.20 10.11 -7.13
CA ILE A 190 -1.26 10.29 -6.03
C ILE A 190 -1.81 11.35 -5.09
N CYS A 191 -1.97 11.02 -3.81
CA CYS A 191 -2.27 11.98 -2.75
C CYS A 191 -0.97 12.36 -2.06
N THR A 192 -0.67 13.66 -1.92
CA THR A 192 0.55 14.10 -1.23
C THR A 192 0.32 15.22 -0.21
N PHE A 193 1.11 15.20 0.87
CA PHE A 193 1.13 16.24 1.91
C PHE A 193 2.56 16.46 2.44
N ASN A 194 3.23 17.51 1.97
CA ASN A 194 4.58 17.91 2.40
C ASN A 194 5.65 16.81 2.24
N ARG A 195 5.48 15.89 1.29
CA ARG A 195 6.45 14.84 0.93
C ARG A 195 6.93 15.04 -0.51
N VAL A 196 7.44 16.23 -0.76
CA VAL A 196 7.69 16.69 -2.13
C VAL A 196 8.67 15.79 -2.86
N ASP A 197 9.77 15.41 -2.22
CA ASP A 197 10.80 14.60 -2.88
C ASP A 197 10.34 13.17 -3.13
N ASP A 198 9.57 12.59 -2.21
CA ASP A 198 8.98 11.26 -2.37
C ASP A 198 8.02 11.23 -3.57
N CYS A 199 7.10 12.20 -3.64
CA CYS A 199 6.17 12.33 -4.75
C CYS A 199 6.90 12.47 -6.10
N LEU A 200 7.97 13.28 -6.15
CA LEU A 200 8.78 13.45 -7.35
C LEU A 200 9.51 12.15 -7.74
N ASN A 201 10.05 11.40 -6.78
CA ASN A 201 10.69 10.11 -7.04
C ASN A 201 9.69 9.10 -7.64
N THR A 202 8.46 9.06 -7.12
CA THR A 202 7.39 8.19 -7.65
C THR A 202 7.02 8.57 -9.10
N LEU A 203 6.90 9.86 -9.39
CA LEU A 203 6.67 10.35 -10.76
C LEU A 203 7.84 10.05 -11.70
N GLU A 204 9.08 10.23 -11.24
CA GLU A 204 10.28 9.91 -12.02
C GLU A 204 10.36 8.42 -12.36
N ALA A 205 10.12 7.55 -11.37
CA ALA A 205 10.10 6.10 -11.58
C ALA A 205 9.05 5.67 -12.61
N LEU A 206 7.87 6.30 -12.62
CA LEU A 206 6.85 6.04 -13.64
C LEU A 206 7.29 6.58 -15.01
N ALA A 207 7.84 7.79 -15.08
CA ALA A 207 8.28 8.39 -16.33
C ALA A 207 9.47 7.64 -16.97
N ASP A 208 10.28 6.96 -16.15
CA ASP A 208 11.41 6.11 -16.58
C ASP A 208 10.96 4.79 -17.22
N ASP A 209 9.67 4.45 -17.13
CA ASP A 209 9.05 3.29 -17.78
C ASP A 209 7.93 3.73 -18.73
N PRO A 210 8.25 4.07 -20.00
CA PRO A 210 7.28 4.58 -20.97
C PRO A 210 6.11 3.64 -21.25
N GLU A 211 6.31 2.32 -21.12
CA GLU A 211 5.26 1.35 -21.38
C GLU A 211 4.26 1.28 -20.22
N ALA A 212 4.75 1.29 -18.97
CA ALA A 212 3.88 1.41 -17.81
C ALA A 212 3.15 2.76 -17.79
N LEU A 213 3.83 3.85 -18.17
CA LEU A 213 3.20 5.16 -18.32
C LEU A 213 2.09 5.16 -19.37
N ALA A 214 2.27 4.45 -20.49
CA ALA A 214 1.25 4.33 -21.54
C ALA A 214 0.01 3.53 -21.11
N ALA A 215 0.11 2.71 -20.05
CA ALA A 215 -1.05 2.02 -19.47
C ALA A 215 -2.00 3.00 -18.72
N ILE A 216 -1.54 4.22 -18.43
CA ILE A 216 -2.29 5.24 -17.72
C ILE A 216 -2.65 6.38 -18.68
N ARG A 217 -3.90 6.83 -18.67
CA ARG A 217 -4.37 7.98 -19.46
C ARG A 217 -4.04 9.32 -18.81
N THR A 218 -4.11 9.38 -17.48
CA THR A 218 -3.91 10.62 -16.71
C THR A 218 -3.33 10.29 -15.35
N VAL A 219 -2.35 11.07 -14.91
CA VAL A 219 -1.78 11.02 -13.56
C VAL A 219 -2.26 12.26 -12.82
N TYR A 220 -3.08 12.07 -11.80
CA TYR A 220 -3.52 13.14 -10.91
C TYR A 220 -2.61 13.19 -9.70
N VAL A 221 -2.02 14.35 -9.43
CA VAL A 221 -1.30 14.62 -8.17
C VAL A 221 -2.15 15.59 -7.37
N VAL A 222 -2.77 15.08 -6.30
CA VAL A 222 -3.59 15.85 -5.38
C VAL A 222 -2.73 16.28 -4.20
N ASP A 223 -2.21 17.50 -4.30
CA ASP A 223 -1.35 18.10 -3.29
C ASP A 223 -2.16 18.90 -2.26
N GLN A 224 -2.07 18.43 -1.02
CA GLN A 224 -2.77 18.94 0.15
C GLN A 224 -1.83 19.71 1.10
N GLY A 225 -0.55 19.81 0.75
CA GLY A 225 0.53 20.33 1.58
C GLY A 225 0.66 21.84 1.61
N SER A 226 1.28 22.35 2.67
CA SER A 226 1.77 23.73 2.75
C SER A 226 3.09 23.94 2.01
N ASP A 227 3.85 22.87 1.76
CA ASP A 227 5.07 22.84 0.95
C ASP A 227 4.76 22.13 -0.37
N PRO A 228 4.39 22.87 -1.43
CA PRO A 228 3.88 22.29 -2.66
C PRO A 228 4.92 21.49 -3.43
N VAL A 229 4.49 20.47 -4.20
CA VAL A 229 5.39 19.74 -5.09
C VAL A 229 6.01 20.66 -6.15
N GLU A 230 5.19 21.53 -6.74
CA GLU A 230 5.61 22.51 -7.76
C GLU A 230 6.64 23.54 -7.24
N SER A 231 6.88 23.62 -5.93
CA SER A 231 7.88 24.53 -5.35
C SER A 231 9.31 24.11 -5.64
N ARG A 232 9.55 22.86 -6.04
CA ARG A 232 10.90 22.35 -6.33
C ARG A 232 11.24 22.53 -7.80
N PRO A 233 12.47 22.98 -8.16
CA PRO A 233 12.89 23.10 -9.55
C PRO A 233 12.78 21.80 -10.34
N ARG A 234 12.95 20.64 -9.67
CA ARG A 234 12.83 19.31 -10.28
C ARG A 234 11.44 19.03 -10.84
N PHE A 235 10.39 19.66 -10.30
CA PHE A 235 9.02 19.45 -10.78
C PHE A 235 8.83 19.80 -12.25
N GLU A 236 9.41 20.91 -12.74
CA GLU A 236 9.27 21.34 -14.13
C GLU A 236 9.81 20.28 -15.10
N THR A 237 11.01 19.75 -14.81
CA THR A 237 11.64 18.69 -15.61
C THR A 237 10.82 17.40 -15.59
N VAL A 238 10.30 17.00 -14.42
CA VAL A 238 9.49 15.79 -14.27
C VAL A 238 8.15 15.95 -15.00
N ALA A 239 7.44 17.04 -14.75
CA ALA A 239 6.15 17.33 -15.37
C ALA A 239 6.23 17.38 -16.91
N ALA A 240 7.32 17.93 -17.47
CA ALA A 240 7.54 17.97 -18.91
C ALA A 240 7.60 16.57 -19.56
N ARG A 241 7.98 15.53 -18.82
CA ARG A 241 8.00 14.14 -19.31
C ARG A 241 6.60 13.54 -19.44
N PHE A 242 5.63 14.03 -18.69
CA PHE A 242 4.22 13.63 -18.78
C PHE A 242 3.42 14.50 -19.75
N GLY A 243 3.80 15.77 -19.90
CA GLY A 243 3.02 16.73 -20.70
C GLY A 243 1.59 16.85 -20.18
N ASP A 244 0.61 16.79 -21.09
CA ASP A 244 -0.81 16.91 -20.76
C ASP A 244 -1.36 15.70 -19.95
N GLN A 245 -0.57 14.63 -19.79
CA GLN A 245 -0.95 13.46 -19.00
C GLN A 245 -0.94 13.75 -17.49
N LEU A 246 -0.15 14.73 -17.02
CA LEU A 246 -0.08 15.09 -15.61
C LEU A 246 -1.05 16.21 -15.27
N VAL A 247 -1.96 15.94 -14.34
CA VAL A 247 -2.90 16.92 -13.79
C VAL A 247 -2.55 17.17 -12.32
N TYR A 248 -2.01 18.35 -12.03
CA TYR A 248 -1.63 18.75 -10.68
C TYR A 248 -2.74 19.59 -10.04
N ILE A 249 -3.25 19.12 -8.89
CA ILE A 249 -4.38 19.73 -8.19
C ILE A 249 -3.94 20.14 -6.78
N ARG A 250 -4.16 21.42 -6.45
CA ARG A 250 -4.00 21.94 -5.09
C ARG A 250 -5.34 21.94 -4.36
N GLN A 251 -5.39 21.43 -3.15
CA GLN A 251 -6.59 21.49 -2.30
C GLN A 251 -6.27 21.63 -0.81
N PRO A 252 -7.24 21.98 0.05
CA PRO A 252 -7.08 21.92 1.50
C PRO A 252 -6.78 20.50 2.00
N ASN A 253 -6.14 20.39 3.17
CA ASN A 253 -5.86 19.09 3.76
C ASN A 253 -7.11 18.40 4.30
N LEU A 254 -7.60 17.43 3.53
CA LEU A 254 -8.70 16.52 3.85
C LEU A 254 -8.19 15.10 4.16
N GLY A 255 -6.88 14.96 4.37
CA GLY A 255 -6.21 13.70 4.67
C GLY A 255 -6.22 12.69 3.51
N GLY A 256 -5.88 11.43 3.79
CA GLY A 256 -5.72 10.39 2.78
C GLY A 256 -7.01 10.15 2.00
N ALA A 257 -8.12 9.90 2.70
CA ALA A 257 -9.42 9.70 2.06
C ALA A 257 -9.85 10.89 1.19
N GLY A 258 -9.61 12.12 1.65
CA GLY A 258 -9.92 13.31 0.87
C GLY A 258 -9.09 13.47 -0.41
N GLY A 259 -7.81 13.10 -0.36
CA GLY A 259 -6.91 13.17 -1.52
C GLY A 259 -7.19 12.08 -2.56
N PHE A 260 -7.32 10.82 -2.13
CA PHE A 260 -7.66 9.72 -3.04
C PHE A 260 -9.06 9.89 -3.64
N THR A 261 -10.04 10.28 -2.82
CA THR A 261 -11.39 10.54 -3.31
C THR A 261 -11.42 11.70 -4.29
N ARG A 262 -10.48 12.66 -4.23
CA ARG A 262 -10.44 13.76 -5.19
C ARG A 262 -10.12 13.23 -6.58
N GLY A 263 -9.10 12.41 -6.72
CA GLY A 263 -8.79 11.81 -8.02
C GLY A 263 -9.93 10.91 -8.52
N LEU A 264 -10.55 10.12 -7.63
CA LEU A 264 -11.74 9.35 -7.97
C LEU A 264 -12.92 10.24 -8.43
N PHE A 265 -13.09 11.41 -7.81
CA PHE A 265 -14.11 12.40 -8.14
C PHE A 265 -13.90 13.01 -9.53
N GLU A 266 -12.64 13.32 -9.90
CA GLU A 266 -12.28 13.82 -11.23
C GLU A 266 -12.45 12.74 -12.30
N VAL A 267 -12.05 11.49 -12.02
CA VAL A 267 -12.11 10.38 -12.98
C VAL A 267 -13.55 9.90 -13.20
N ALA A 268 -14.29 9.61 -12.13
CA ALA A 268 -15.66 9.09 -12.23
C ALA A 268 -16.70 10.16 -12.56
N GLY A 269 -16.34 11.45 -12.44
CA GLY A 269 -17.23 12.59 -12.61
C GLY A 269 -17.33 13.20 -14.00
N ALA A 270 -16.39 12.89 -14.89
CA ALA A 270 -16.23 13.54 -16.19
C ALA A 270 -17.22 13.05 -17.27
N GLY A 271 -18.45 12.70 -16.89
CA GLY A 271 -19.45 12.07 -17.77
C GLY A 271 -19.32 10.54 -17.83
N GLU A 272 -20.01 9.90 -18.77
CA GLU A 272 -20.10 8.44 -18.99
C GLU A 272 -18.75 7.70 -19.24
N ALA A 273 -17.61 8.31 -18.92
CA ALA A 273 -16.31 7.70 -19.08
C ALA A 273 -16.10 6.56 -18.06
N ASP A 274 -16.23 5.32 -18.54
CA ASP A 274 -15.82 4.09 -17.86
C ASP A 274 -14.28 4.03 -17.74
N ALA A 275 -13.71 4.84 -16.84
CA ALA A 275 -12.29 4.84 -16.55
C ALA A 275 -11.98 4.27 -15.16
N ASP A 276 -11.00 3.38 -15.10
CA ASP A 276 -10.51 2.81 -13.85
C ASP A 276 -9.63 3.84 -13.11
N THR A 277 -9.68 3.84 -11.78
CA THR A 277 -8.83 4.72 -10.96
C THR A 277 -7.84 3.88 -10.16
N VAL A 278 -6.54 4.09 -10.35
CA VAL A 278 -5.47 3.47 -9.56
C VAL A 278 -4.99 4.45 -8.51
N PHE A 279 -5.29 4.17 -7.24
CA PHE A 279 -4.68 4.87 -6.10
C PHE A 279 -3.21 4.45 -5.97
N MET A 280 -2.36 5.41 -5.61
CA MET A 280 -0.94 5.23 -5.36
C MET A 280 -0.50 6.19 -4.24
N ASP A 281 0.23 5.70 -3.23
CA ASP A 281 0.85 6.57 -2.21
C ASP A 281 2.02 7.37 -2.81
N ASP A 282 2.37 8.51 -2.19
CA ASP A 282 3.46 9.36 -2.65
C ASP A 282 4.85 8.87 -2.20
N ASP A 283 4.93 8.18 -1.06
CA ASP A 283 6.15 7.65 -0.44
C ASP A 283 6.40 6.16 -0.67
N VAL A 284 6.16 5.74 -1.92
CA VAL A 284 6.50 4.40 -2.39
C VAL A 284 7.79 4.40 -3.21
N LEU A 285 8.53 3.29 -3.15
CA LEU A 285 9.41 2.92 -4.25
C LEU A 285 8.56 2.11 -5.25
N LEU A 286 8.26 2.73 -6.38
CA LEU A 286 7.36 2.20 -7.41
C LEU A 286 8.04 1.12 -8.25
N GLU A 287 7.37 -0.03 -8.41
CA GLU A 287 7.59 -0.95 -9.52
C GLU A 287 6.55 -0.65 -10.60
N PRO A 288 6.90 0.07 -11.69
CA PRO A 288 5.91 0.51 -12.69
C PRO A 288 5.11 -0.63 -13.32
N GLU A 289 5.65 -1.85 -13.32
CA GLU A 289 4.95 -3.06 -13.76
C GLU A 289 3.62 -3.30 -13.04
N ILE A 290 3.46 -2.79 -11.82
CA ILE A 290 2.20 -2.88 -11.07
C ILE A 290 1.01 -2.32 -11.87
N LEU A 291 1.21 -1.23 -12.62
CA LEU A 291 0.13 -0.56 -13.37
C LEU A 291 -0.35 -1.45 -14.51
N ILE A 292 0.55 -2.12 -15.21
CA ILE A 292 0.22 -3.08 -16.27
C ILE A 292 -0.57 -4.25 -15.66
N ARG A 293 -0.09 -4.83 -14.55
CA ARG A 293 -0.73 -5.98 -13.92
C ARG A 293 -2.14 -5.67 -13.42
N LEU A 294 -2.31 -4.57 -12.68
CA LEU A 294 -3.61 -4.21 -12.10
C LEU A 294 -4.64 -3.86 -13.19
N THR A 295 -4.24 -3.03 -14.18
CA THR A 295 -5.15 -2.62 -15.25
C THR A 295 -5.53 -3.79 -16.16
N ALA A 296 -4.57 -4.63 -16.54
CA ALA A 296 -4.84 -5.80 -17.36
C ALA A 296 -5.73 -6.81 -16.62
N PHE A 297 -5.47 -7.06 -15.33
CA PHE A 297 -6.31 -7.95 -14.54
C PHE A 297 -7.74 -7.43 -14.44
N ALA A 298 -7.93 -6.15 -14.08
CA ALA A 298 -9.24 -5.49 -13.97
C ALA A 298 -10.06 -5.62 -15.27
N ASN A 299 -9.43 -5.41 -16.42
CA ASN A 299 -10.05 -5.51 -17.74
C ASN A 299 -10.53 -6.93 -18.13
N ARG A 300 -10.05 -7.97 -17.44
CA ARG A 300 -10.45 -9.35 -17.71
C ARG A 300 -11.33 -9.94 -16.62
N THR A 301 -11.62 -9.21 -15.55
CA THR A 301 -12.49 -9.70 -14.47
C THR A 301 -13.88 -10.04 -14.98
N ARG A 302 -14.46 -11.16 -14.54
CA ARG A 302 -15.82 -11.60 -14.95
C ARG A 302 -16.92 -10.69 -14.42
N ASN A 303 -16.65 -10.04 -13.29
CA ASN A 303 -17.56 -9.11 -12.61
C ASN A 303 -16.73 -7.96 -12.05
N PRO A 304 -17.31 -6.76 -11.87
CA PRO A 304 -16.63 -5.64 -11.25
C PRO A 304 -16.03 -6.02 -9.90
N MET A 305 -14.74 -5.69 -9.70
CA MET A 305 -14.02 -5.97 -8.47
C MET A 305 -13.00 -4.89 -8.17
N ILE A 306 -12.65 -4.74 -6.90
CA ILE A 306 -11.53 -3.91 -6.46
C ILE A 306 -10.24 -4.73 -6.62
N VAL A 307 -9.23 -4.18 -7.29
CA VAL A 307 -7.96 -4.89 -7.58
C VAL A 307 -6.82 -4.17 -6.89
N GLY A 308 -6.37 -4.74 -5.77
CA GLY A 308 -5.29 -4.21 -4.95
C GLY A 308 -3.92 -4.76 -5.33
N GLY A 309 -2.90 -3.93 -5.17
CA GLY A 309 -1.51 -4.36 -5.11
C GLY A 309 -1.11 -4.74 -3.69
N GLN A 310 -0.17 -5.66 -3.56
CA GLN A 310 0.47 -6.01 -2.30
C GLN A 310 1.52 -4.97 -1.89
N MET A 311 1.92 -5.00 -0.62
CA MET A 311 2.94 -4.11 -0.08
C MET A 311 4.17 -4.90 0.35
N LEU A 312 5.33 -4.53 -0.19
CA LEU A 312 6.64 -4.93 0.29
C LEU A 312 7.18 -3.86 1.24
N ASN A 313 8.02 -4.26 2.19
CA ASN A 313 8.63 -3.33 3.15
C ASN A 313 9.79 -2.56 2.50
N LEU A 314 9.80 -1.23 2.57
CA LEU A 314 10.80 -0.39 1.93
C LEU A 314 12.22 -0.58 2.50
N LEU A 315 12.36 -0.71 3.82
CA LEU A 315 13.67 -0.94 4.47
C LEU A 315 14.13 -2.39 4.36
N HIS A 316 13.18 -3.32 4.21
CA HIS A 316 13.44 -4.75 4.07
C HIS A 316 12.80 -5.27 2.78
N PRO A 317 13.38 -4.94 1.60
CA PRO A 317 12.70 -5.05 0.30
C PRO A 317 12.30 -6.46 -0.10
N SER A 318 12.85 -7.49 0.53
CA SER A 318 12.47 -8.89 0.34
C SER A 318 11.35 -9.37 1.27
N ARG A 319 10.78 -8.51 2.12
CA ARG A 319 9.69 -8.86 3.03
C ARG A 319 8.34 -8.39 2.49
N LEU A 320 7.43 -9.33 2.32
CA LEU A 320 6.01 -9.08 2.06
C LEU A 320 5.32 -8.73 3.38
N HIS A 321 4.65 -7.58 3.43
CA HIS A 321 3.90 -7.16 4.61
C HIS A 321 2.77 -8.15 4.93
N ILE A 322 1.88 -8.35 3.96
CA ILE A 322 0.74 -9.24 4.06
C ILE A 322 0.22 -9.57 2.65
N SER A 323 -0.26 -10.80 2.47
CA SER A 323 -0.80 -11.25 1.18
C SER A 323 -2.31 -11.07 1.03
N ALA A 324 -3.05 -11.14 2.14
CA ALA A 324 -4.49 -10.95 2.22
C ALA A 324 -4.87 -10.60 3.67
N GLU A 325 -5.77 -9.63 3.82
CA GLU A 325 -6.11 -9.06 5.11
C GLU A 325 -7.63 -8.89 5.31
N TYR A 326 -8.02 -8.99 6.58
CA TYR A 326 -9.37 -8.75 7.04
C TYR A 326 -9.37 -7.85 8.29
N ALA A 327 -10.55 -7.39 8.67
CA ALA A 327 -10.76 -6.59 9.87
C ALA A 327 -11.75 -7.27 10.82
N VAL A 328 -11.66 -6.91 12.10
CA VAL A 328 -12.68 -7.24 13.09
C VAL A 328 -13.18 -5.93 13.69
N PRO A 329 -14.14 -5.25 13.03
CA PRO A 329 -14.56 -3.90 13.41
C PRO A 329 -14.99 -3.78 14.88
N GLU A 330 -15.77 -4.74 15.42
CA GLU A 330 -16.20 -4.69 16.82
C GLU A 330 -15.06 -4.85 17.84
N LYS A 331 -13.89 -5.36 17.40
CA LYS A 331 -12.66 -5.43 18.21
C LYS A 331 -11.68 -4.29 17.89
N LEU A 332 -12.03 -3.39 16.98
CA LEU A 332 -11.20 -2.27 16.53
C LEU A 332 -9.84 -2.75 15.98
N LEU A 333 -9.86 -3.88 15.25
CA LEU A 333 -8.68 -4.48 14.63
C LEU A 333 -8.83 -4.42 13.11
N ALA A 334 -7.82 -3.90 12.43
CA ALA A 334 -7.63 -3.99 10.98
C ALA A 334 -6.29 -4.72 10.70
N GLY A 335 -6.01 -5.04 9.45
CA GLY A 335 -4.75 -5.66 9.02
C GLY A 335 -4.54 -7.05 9.61
N GLN A 336 -5.62 -7.81 9.86
CA GLN A 336 -5.49 -9.17 10.37
C GLN A 336 -5.18 -10.13 9.21
N PRO A 337 -4.18 -11.01 9.33
CA PRO A 337 -3.84 -11.95 8.27
C PRO A 337 -4.94 -12.98 8.08
N VAL A 338 -5.42 -13.14 6.85
CA VAL A 338 -6.33 -14.23 6.48
C VAL A 338 -5.62 -15.57 6.71
N GLU A 339 -6.38 -16.60 7.11
CA GLU A 339 -5.86 -17.97 7.26
C GLU A 339 -5.20 -18.44 5.96
N ASP A 340 -4.09 -19.17 6.07
CA ASP A 340 -3.20 -19.56 4.95
C ASP A 340 -2.57 -18.40 4.14
N GLY A 341 -2.83 -17.15 4.51
CA GLY A 341 -2.15 -15.98 3.97
C GLY A 341 -0.75 -15.82 4.53
N MET A 342 0.17 -15.33 3.71
CA MET A 342 1.48 -14.85 4.14
C MET A 342 1.35 -13.53 4.91
N HIS A 343 2.14 -13.38 5.97
CA HIS A 343 2.26 -12.19 6.80
C HIS A 343 3.72 -12.04 7.26
N ASP A 344 4.30 -10.86 7.04
CA ASP A 344 5.72 -10.55 7.29
C ASP A 344 6.67 -11.65 6.75
N ALA A 345 6.40 -12.11 5.53
CA ALA A 345 7.09 -13.24 4.93
C ALA A 345 8.35 -12.79 4.18
N MET A 346 9.48 -13.47 4.44
CA MET A 346 10.73 -13.26 3.71
C MET A 346 10.68 -13.99 2.36
N LEU A 347 10.38 -13.27 1.28
CA LEU A 347 10.17 -13.86 -0.06
C LEU A 347 11.40 -14.57 -0.64
N LEU A 348 12.59 -14.17 -0.21
CA LEU A 348 13.86 -14.81 -0.58
C LEU A 348 14.32 -15.87 0.43
N GLY A 349 13.46 -16.21 1.39
CA GLY A 349 13.69 -17.23 2.39
C GLY A 349 13.05 -18.57 2.04
N LEU A 350 13.20 -19.52 2.95
CA LEU A 350 12.55 -20.82 2.93
C LEU A 350 11.55 -20.91 4.08
N ASP A 351 10.45 -21.62 3.87
CA ASP A 351 9.48 -21.94 4.91
C ASP A 351 9.94 -23.09 5.83
N GLU A 352 9.07 -23.51 6.75
CA GLU A 352 9.36 -24.56 7.73
C GLU A 352 9.63 -25.93 7.06
N GLU A 353 9.10 -26.15 5.85
CA GLU A 353 9.35 -27.32 5.02
C GLU A 353 10.61 -27.20 4.15
N GLY A 354 11.32 -26.06 4.21
CA GLY A 354 12.51 -25.80 3.40
C GLY A 354 12.20 -25.45 1.95
N LEU A 355 10.96 -25.06 1.64
CA LEU A 355 10.52 -24.64 0.31
C LEU A 355 10.53 -23.11 0.18
N PRO A 356 10.76 -22.56 -1.04
CA PRO A 356 10.72 -21.12 -1.24
C PRO A 356 9.36 -20.49 -0.85
N HIS A 357 9.41 -19.29 -0.27
CA HIS A 357 8.22 -18.51 0.02
C HIS A 357 7.58 -17.95 -1.25
N VAL A 358 6.69 -18.74 -1.86
CA VAL A 358 5.90 -18.29 -3.02
C VAL A 358 4.41 -18.48 -2.78
N VAL A 359 3.61 -17.52 -3.25
CA VAL A 359 2.14 -17.54 -3.12
C VAL A 359 1.56 -18.58 -4.07
N GLU A 360 1.41 -19.80 -3.57
CA GLU A 360 0.82 -20.93 -4.28
C GLU A 360 -0.68 -21.03 -4.05
N ARG A 361 -1.13 -20.98 -2.80
CA ARG A 361 -2.55 -21.02 -2.46
C ARG A 361 -3.23 -19.70 -2.80
N ARG A 362 -4.45 -19.78 -3.33
CA ARG A 362 -5.32 -18.62 -3.46
C ARG A 362 -5.90 -18.26 -2.10
N VAL A 363 -5.72 -17.01 -1.69
CA VAL A 363 -6.35 -16.43 -0.51
C VAL A 363 -7.19 -15.23 -0.93
N ASP A 364 -8.38 -15.12 -0.37
CA ASP A 364 -9.30 -14.03 -0.69
C ASP A 364 -9.22 -12.96 0.42
N THR A 365 -8.86 -11.73 0.05
CA THR A 365 -8.80 -10.59 0.95
C THR A 365 -10.18 -9.95 1.14
N GLU A 366 -10.43 -9.26 2.25
CA GLU A 366 -11.70 -8.52 2.44
C GLU A 366 -11.60 -7.06 2.00
N TYR A 367 -10.40 -6.49 2.00
CA TYR A 367 -10.09 -5.16 1.47
C TYR A 367 -8.61 -5.12 1.01
N ASN A 368 -8.16 -3.99 0.46
CA ASN A 368 -6.75 -3.74 0.18
C ASN A 368 -6.42 -2.30 0.56
N GLY A 369 -5.24 -2.08 1.15
CA GLY A 369 -4.75 -0.74 1.42
C GLY A 369 -4.60 0.08 0.14
N TRP A 370 -4.68 1.41 0.28
CA TRP A 370 -4.63 2.32 -0.86
C TRP A 370 -3.22 2.75 -1.29
N TRP A 371 -2.17 2.12 -0.74
CA TRP A 371 -0.80 2.26 -1.26
C TRP A 371 -0.71 1.91 -2.75
N SER A 372 -1.51 0.94 -3.21
CA SER A 372 -1.84 0.74 -4.60
C SER A 372 -3.14 -0.04 -4.76
N CYS A 373 -4.18 0.60 -5.31
CA CYS A 373 -5.49 -0.03 -5.43
C CYS A 373 -6.28 0.52 -6.62
N LEU A 374 -6.70 -0.38 -7.53
CA LEU A 374 -7.55 -0.05 -8.67
C LEU A 374 -9.03 -0.19 -8.29
N ILE A 375 -9.76 0.91 -8.43
CA ILE A 375 -11.21 1.02 -8.27
C ILE A 375 -11.86 1.28 -9.64
N PRO A 376 -12.65 0.34 -10.17
CA PRO A 376 -13.42 0.58 -11.38
C PRO A 376 -14.50 1.65 -11.21
N ALA A 377 -14.79 2.42 -12.25
CA ALA A 377 -15.82 3.47 -12.21
C ALA A 377 -17.21 2.93 -11.81
N GLU A 378 -17.56 1.71 -12.25
CA GLU A 378 -18.84 1.09 -11.89
C GLU A 378 -18.97 0.78 -10.38
N VAL A 379 -17.86 0.61 -9.67
CA VAL A 379 -17.89 0.41 -8.21
C VAL A 379 -18.41 1.69 -7.56
N VAL A 380 -17.87 2.85 -7.92
CA VAL A 380 -18.30 4.16 -7.37
C VAL A 380 -19.77 4.42 -7.67
N ARG A 381 -20.22 4.15 -8.90
CA ARG A 381 -21.64 4.31 -9.28
C ARG A 381 -22.58 3.43 -8.47
N ARG A 382 -22.11 2.25 -8.05
CA ARG A 382 -22.93 1.25 -7.34
C ARG A 382 -22.95 1.46 -5.84
N ILE A 383 -21.83 1.87 -5.23
CA ILE A 383 -21.70 1.97 -3.76
C ILE A 383 -21.40 3.38 -3.24
N GLY A 384 -21.29 4.38 -4.11
CA GLY A 384 -20.93 5.76 -3.76
C GLY A 384 -19.43 5.95 -3.54
N TYR A 385 -19.04 7.18 -3.21
CA TYR A 385 -17.65 7.54 -2.90
C TYR A 385 -17.21 7.01 -1.53
N PRO A 386 -15.89 6.98 -1.25
CA PRO A 386 -15.40 6.73 0.10
C PRO A 386 -15.98 7.67 1.14
N LEU A 387 -16.00 7.21 2.40
CA LEU A 387 -16.43 8.06 3.49
C LEU A 387 -15.45 9.23 3.69
N PRO A 388 -15.94 10.43 4.04
CA PRO A 388 -15.12 11.61 4.34
C PRO A 388 -14.43 11.51 5.70
N MET A 389 -13.64 10.46 5.86
CA MET A 389 -12.69 10.26 6.95
C MET A 389 -11.39 11.01 6.62
N PHE A 390 -10.65 11.43 7.65
CA PHE A 390 -9.36 12.07 7.42
C PHE A 390 -8.27 11.03 7.08
N PHE A 391 -8.21 9.92 7.82
CA PHE A 391 -7.10 8.96 7.73
C PHE A 391 -7.48 7.61 8.33
N GLN A 392 -7.08 6.50 7.69
CA GLN A 392 -7.29 5.09 8.08
C GLN A 392 -8.75 4.61 8.13
N TRP A 393 -8.95 3.32 7.85
CA TRP A 393 -10.24 2.61 7.80
C TRP A 393 -11.17 3.00 6.65
N ASP A 394 -10.79 3.99 5.87
CA ASP A 394 -11.41 4.38 4.61
C ASP A 394 -11.31 3.24 3.58
N ASP A 395 -10.13 2.65 3.43
CA ASP A 395 -9.87 1.45 2.64
C ASP A 395 -10.66 0.22 3.12
N VAL A 396 -10.64 -0.05 4.44
CA VAL A 396 -11.36 -1.15 5.07
C VAL A 396 -12.86 -0.98 4.85
N GLU A 397 -13.42 0.19 5.15
CA GLU A 397 -14.84 0.45 5.00
C GLU A 397 -15.28 0.28 3.54
N TYR A 398 -14.50 0.79 2.59
CA TYR A 398 -14.83 0.68 1.16
C TYR A 398 -14.84 -0.77 0.68
N GLY A 399 -13.85 -1.58 1.09
CA GLY A 399 -13.82 -3.02 0.78
C GLY A 399 -15.01 -3.78 1.36
N TYR A 400 -15.35 -3.52 2.63
CA TYR A 400 -16.50 -4.17 3.28
C TYR A 400 -17.83 -3.74 2.67
N ARG A 401 -17.98 -2.44 2.33
CA ARG A 401 -19.14 -1.92 1.61
C ARG A 401 -19.27 -2.53 0.22
N GLY A 402 -18.17 -2.67 -0.51
CA GLY A 402 -18.11 -3.39 -1.79
C GLY A 402 -18.60 -4.83 -1.64
N ARG A 403 -18.06 -5.57 -0.68
CA ARG A 403 -18.46 -6.97 -0.42
C ARG A 403 -19.93 -7.10 -0.07
N ALA A 404 -20.49 -6.21 0.74
CA ALA A 404 -21.91 -6.18 1.08
C ALA A 404 -22.81 -5.98 -0.17
N HIS A 405 -22.27 -5.40 -1.23
CA HIS A 405 -22.92 -5.23 -2.53
C HIS A 405 -22.43 -6.23 -3.58
N GLY A 406 -21.75 -7.33 -3.20
CA GLY A 406 -21.28 -8.35 -4.13
C GLY A 406 -20.16 -7.90 -5.06
N ILE A 407 -19.39 -6.88 -4.68
CA ILE A 407 -18.14 -6.47 -5.32
C ILE A 407 -16.99 -7.01 -4.46
N PRO A 408 -16.29 -8.08 -4.89
CA PRO A 408 -15.16 -8.61 -4.14
C PRO A 408 -13.92 -7.71 -4.28
N THR A 409 -12.94 -7.96 -3.40
CA THR A 409 -11.60 -7.38 -3.48
C THR A 409 -10.58 -8.49 -3.72
N VAL A 410 -9.55 -8.24 -4.52
CA VAL A 410 -8.37 -9.10 -4.61
C VAL A 410 -7.14 -8.30 -4.21
N SER A 411 -6.19 -8.94 -3.52
CA SER A 411 -4.82 -8.44 -3.40
C SER A 411 -3.97 -9.30 -4.34
N LEU A 412 -3.58 -8.73 -5.49
CA LEU A 412 -3.00 -9.48 -6.60
C LEU A 412 -1.52 -9.76 -6.33
N PRO A 413 -1.10 -11.04 -6.16
CA PRO A 413 0.30 -11.33 -5.91
C PRO A 413 1.18 -11.04 -7.13
N GLY A 414 2.42 -10.63 -6.88
CA GLY A 414 3.36 -10.17 -7.89
C GLY A 414 3.06 -8.74 -8.41
N ALA A 415 1.98 -8.11 -8.00
CA ALA A 415 1.72 -6.69 -8.25
C ALA A 415 1.93 -5.95 -6.92
N ALA A 416 3.05 -5.25 -6.75
CA ALA A 416 3.39 -4.62 -5.48
C ALA A 416 4.19 -3.33 -5.62
N VAL A 417 4.14 -2.55 -4.54
CA VAL A 417 5.02 -1.41 -4.28
C VAL A 417 5.80 -1.66 -3.01
N TRP A 418 6.94 -0.98 -2.86
CA TRP A 418 7.64 -0.91 -1.58
C TRP A 418 7.21 0.34 -0.84
N HIS A 419 6.80 0.19 0.41
CA HIS A 419 6.30 1.28 1.23
C HIS A 419 6.78 1.14 2.68
N ALA A 420 6.64 2.19 3.47
CA ALA A 420 7.19 2.28 4.82
C ALA A 420 6.85 1.06 5.69
N ASP A 421 7.85 0.46 6.34
CA ASP A 421 7.72 -0.70 7.20
C ASP A 421 6.79 -0.41 8.39
N PHE A 422 5.57 -0.96 8.37
CA PHE A 422 4.59 -0.69 9.44
C PHE A 422 5.03 -1.21 10.81
N GLY A 423 5.89 -2.24 10.85
CA GLY A 423 6.48 -2.74 12.09
C GLY A 423 7.38 -1.72 12.82
N TRP A 424 7.86 -0.69 12.12
CA TRP A 424 8.71 0.37 12.67
C TRP A 424 7.92 1.64 13.07
N LYS A 425 6.60 1.67 12.84
CA LYS A 425 5.75 2.78 13.27
C LYS A 425 5.35 2.59 14.73
N ASP A 426 5.47 3.64 15.55
CA ASP A 426 5.13 3.53 16.97
C ASP A 426 3.61 3.51 17.15
N TRP A 427 3.15 2.72 18.13
CA TRP A 427 1.73 2.67 18.46
C TRP A 427 1.24 3.97 19.14
N ASP A 428 2.14 4.67 19.84
CA ASP A 428 1.87 5.90 20.59
C ASP A 428 1.91 7.16 19.70
N GLU A 429 1.12 7.12 18.64
CA GLU A 429 1.00 8.18 17.64
C GLU A 429 -0.39 8.85 17.65
N TRP A 430 -0.43 10.07 17.14
CA TRP A 430 -1.63 10.91 17.17
C TRP A 430 -2.76 10.37 16.30
N HIS A 431 -2.42 9.72 15.18
CA HIS A 431 -3.41 9.15 14.26
C HIS A 431 -4.15 7.94 14.84
N ARG A 432 -3.69 7.37 15.97
CA ARG A 432 -4.40 6.29 16.68
C ARG A 432 -5.82 6.70 17.09
N TYR A 433 -6.06 8.00 17.30
CA TYR A 433 -7.40 8.57 17.43
C TYR A 433 -8.32 8.16 16.27
N PHE A 434 -7.87 8.37 15.02
CA PHE A 434 -8.65 8.04 13.84
C PHE A 434 -8.84 6.54 13.70
N ASN A 435 -7.82 5.73 14.00
CA ASN A 435 -7.96 4.29 14.01
C ASN A 435 -9.15 3.84 14.89
N ILE A 436 -9.24 4.36 16.11
CA ILE A 436 -10.30 3.99 17.07
C ILE A 436 -11.65 4.54 16.61
N ARG A 437 -11.70 5.84 16.27
CA ARG A 437 -12.94 6.52 15.87
C ARG A 437 -13.55 5.89 14.61
N ASN A 438 -12.72 5.69 13.59
CA ASN A 438 -13.17 5.19 12.31
C ASN A 438 -13.49 3.69 12.40
N ALA A 439 -12.78 2.90 13.21
CA ALA A 439 -13.19 1.52 13.51
C ALA A 439 -14.59 1.44 14.13
N LEU A 440 -14.94 2.36 15.04
CA LEU A 440 -16.29 2.44 15.62
C LEU A 440 -17.33 2.77 14.55
N VAL A 441 -17.02 3.69 13.62
CA VAL A 441 -17.89 4.01 12.48
C VAL A 441 -18.05 2.79 11.57
N THR A 442 -16.97 2.13 11.17
CA THR A 442 -17.02 0.92 10.33
C THR A 442 -17.80 -0.19 11.03
N ALA A 443 -17.62 -0.37 12.34
CA ALA A 443 -18.42 -1.33 13.12
C ALA A 443 -19.91 -0.98 13.11
N ALA A 444 -20.27 0.31 13.24
CA ALA A 444 -21.66 0.75 13.21
C ALA A 444 -22.33 0.45 11.86
N LEU A 445 -21.57 0.63 10.77
CA LEU A 445 -22.08 0.46 9.41
C LEU A 445 -22.17 -1.02 8.99
N HIS A 446 -21.19 -1.84 9.36
CA HIS A 446 -20.99 -3.17 8.76
C HIS A 446 -21.21 -4.35 9.72
N THR A 447 -21.60 -4.10 10.97
CA THR A 447 -21.84 -5.17 11.96
C THR A 447 -23.14 -4.96 12.74
N GLY A 448 -23.48 -5.91 13.62
CA GLY A 448 -24.58 -5.75 14.59
C GLY A 448 -24.28 -4.73 15.70
N PHE A 449 -23.04 -4.26 15.81
CA PHE A 449 -22.55 -3.32 16.83
C PHE A 449 -22.86 -3.77 18.26
N SER A 450 -22.23 -4.85 18.71
CA SER A 450 -22.32 -5.29 20.11
C SER A 450 -21.67 -4.26 21.05
N THR A 451 -22.51 -3.46 21.72
CA THR A 451 -22.06 -2.49 22.74
C THR A 451 -21.28 -3.15 23.88
N ARG A 452 -21.55 -4.43 24.15
CA ARG A 452 -20.79 -5.24 25.11
C ARG A 452 -19.39 -5.55 24.60
N THR A 453 -19.25 -6.01 23.35
CA THR A 453 -17.95 -6.36 22.75
C THR A 453 -17.08 -5.11 22.63
N VAL A 454 -17.62 -4.07 22.00
CA VAL A 454 -16.94 -2.78 21.79
C VAL A 454 -16.58 -2.13 23.12
N GLY A 455 -17.53 -2.09 24.07
CA GLY A 455 -17.29 -1.52 25.40
C GLY A 455 -16.22 -2.28 26.19
N LEU A 456 -16.18 -3.60 26.10
CA LEU A 456 -15.14 -4.41 26.73
C LEU A 456 -13.76 -4.12 26.11
N GLN A 457 -13.68 -4.05 24.78
CA GLN A 457 -12.44 -3.75 24.07
C GLN A 457 -11.89 -2.37 24.44
N LEU A 458 -12.74 -1.33 24.40
CA LEU A 458 -12.36 0.04 24.79
C LEU A 458 -11.93 0.12 26.26
N THR A 459 -12.62 -0.60 27.15
CA THR A 459 -12.25 -0.69 28.57
C THR A 459 -10.88 -1.33 28.74
N GLN A 460 -10.60 -2.41 28.01
CA GLN A 460 -9.32 -3.09 28.04
C GLN A 460 -8.19 -2.18 27.54
N MET A 461 -8.37 -1.51 26.38
CA MET A 461 -7.39 -0.56 25.84
C MET A 461 -7.11 0.59 26.81
N LEU A 462 -8.17 1.24 27.31
CA LEU A 462 -8.04 2.33 28.28
C LEU A 462 -7.30 1.84 29.54
N GLY A 463 -7.67 0.69 30.08
CA GLY A 463 -7.02 0.11 31.25
C GLY A 463 -5.54 -0.16 31.03
N GLN A 464 -5.14 -0.63 29.84
CA GLN A 464 -3.74 -0.85 29.48
C GLN A 464 -2.96 0.45 29.33
N TYR A 465 -3.53 1.47 28.68
CA TYR A 465 -2.88 2.77 28.53
C TYR A 465 -2.66 3.48 29.87
N LEU A 466 -3.64 3.41 30.78
CA LEU A 466 -3.53 4.02 32.11
C LEU A 466 -2.41 3.39 32.95
N VAL A 467 -2.32 2.05 32.99
CA VAL A 467 -1.24 1.38 33.75
C VAL A 467 0.10 1.48 33.04
N GLY A 468 0.11 1.53 31.70
CA GLY A 468 1.30 1.70 30.87
C GLY A 468 1.86 3.11 30.81
N MET A 469 1.24 4.07 31.54
CA MET A 469 1.63 5.48 31.60
C MET A 469 1.57 6.17 30.22
N GLN A 470 0.55 5.83 29.42
CA GLN A 470 0.27 6.40 28.10
C GLN A 470 -0.99 7.27 28.19
N TYR A 471 -0.90 8.36 28.93
CA TYR A 471 -2.05 9.20 29.27
C TYR A 471 -2.56 9.99 28.06
N GLY A 472 -1.67 10.44 27.18
CA GLY A 472 -2.02 11.06 25.90
C GLY A 472 -2.82 10.11 24.99
N LEU A 473 -2.45 8.83 24.89
CA LEU A 473 -3.26 7.82 24.17
C LEU A 473 -4.60 7.57 24.84
N ALA A 474 -4.64 7.51 26.18
CA ALA A 474 -5.91 7.37 26.90
C ALA A 474 -6.83 8.56 26.62
N ALA A 475 -6.31 9.79 26.64
CA ALA A 475 -7.07 11.00 26.35
C ALA A 475 -7.62 11.01 24.92
N THR A 476 -6.80 10.67 23.92
CA THR A 476 -7.25 10.62 22.53
C THR A 476 -8.16 9.43 22.23
N LEU A 477 -8.03 8.29 22.94
CA LEU A 477 -9.01 7.21 22.87
C LEU A 477 -10.38 7.69 23.37
N LEU A 478 -10.43 8.40 24.49
CA LEU A 478 -11.67 8.93 25.03
C LEU A 478 -12.29 9.97 24.10
N GLN A 479 -11.46 10.84 23.52
CA GLN A 479 -11.89 11.78 22.49
C GLN A 479 -12.49 11.05 21.27
N ALA A 480 -11.86 9.98 20.79
CA ALA A 480 -12.37 9.19 19.66
C ALA A 480 -13.76 8.61 19.92
N VAL A 481 -14.00 8.10 21.13
CA VAL A 481 -15.32 7.58 21.51
C VAL A 481 -16.34 8.71 21.65
N GLU A 482 -15.94 9.85 22.23
CA GLU A 482 -16.81 11.01 22.38
C GLU A 482 -17.21 11.61 21.03
N ASP A 483 -16.29 11.68 20.07
CA ASP A 483 -16.58 12.16 18.72
C ASP A 483 -17.43 11.14 17.94
N PHE A 484 -17.19 9.83 18.05
CA PHE A 484 -18.12 8.83 17.51
C PHE A 484 -19.55 9.03 18.05
N LEU A 485 -19.70 9.34 19.35
CA LEU A 485 -21.01 9.56 19.96
C LEU A 485 -21.71 10.87 19.53
N ARG A 486 -21.01 11.79 18.87
CA ARG A 486 -21.63 12.97 18.24
C ARG A 486 -22.36 12.62 16.94
N GLY A 487 -22.05 11.47 16.34
CA GLY A 487 -22.71 11.00 15.12
C GLY A 487 -22.02 11.50 13.84
N PRO A 488 -22.69 11.39 12.67
CA PRO A 488 -22.08 11.59 11.35
C PRO A 488 -21.57 13.01 11.09
N GLU A 489 -22.06 14.01 11.82
CA GLU A 489 -21.64 15.41 11.76
C GLU A 489 -20.13 15.63 11.98
N ILE A 490 -19.42 14.69 12.61
CA ILE A 490 -17.97 14.73 12.76
C ILE A 490 -17.22 14.67 11.43
N MET A 491 -17.89 14.28 10.34
CA MET A 491 -17.33 14.22 8.99
C MET A 491 -17.76 15.41 8.12
N ALA A 492 -18.46 16.41 8.67
CA ALA A 492 -18.97 17.54 7.92
C ALA A 492 -17.87 18.37 7.24
N ASP A 493 -16.65 18.38 7.79
CA ASP A 493 -15.46 19.05 7.24
C ASP A 493 -14.40 18.05 6.72
N GLY A 494 -14.79 16.81 6.42
CA GLY A 494 -13.83 15.75 6.08
C GLY A 494 -13.00 15.30 7.28
N SER A 495 -13.45 15.59 8.50
CA SER A 495 -12.70 15.37 9.75
C SER A 495 -11.38 16.13 9.85
N ALA A 496 -11.17 17.18 9.04
CA ALA A 496 -9.92 17.93 9.01
C ALA A 496 -9.62 18.64 10.33
N ALA A 497 -10.62 19.27 10.96
CA ALA A 497 -10.44 19.94 12.26
C ALA A 497 -10.03 18.97 13.37
N ALA A 498 -10.44 17.69 13.28
CA ALA A 498 -10.08 16.68 14.26
C ALA A 498 -8.56 16.42 14.30
N ALA A 499 -7.86 16.53 13.17
CA ALA A 499 -6.41 16.33 13.13
C ALA A 499 -5.67 17.40 13.94
N ALA A 500 -6.07 18.67 13.81
CA ALA A 500 -5.50 19.77 14.57
C ALA A 500 -5.83 19.66 16.07
N GLU A 501 -7.09 19.35 16.40
CA GLU A 501 -7.54 19.22 17.79
C GLU A 501 -6.82 18.08 18.52
N ILE A 502 -6.61 16.94 17.87
CA ILE A 502 -5.93 15.79 18.49
C ILE A 502 -4.45 16.06 18.73
N ARG A 503 -3.78 16.79 17.83
CA ARG A 503 -2.41 17.25 18.08
C ARG A 503 -2.35 18.20 19.28
N ARG A 504 -3.33 19.11 19.39
CA ARG A 504 -3.45 20.03 20.53
C ARG A 504 -3.66 19.26 21.85
N ILE A 505 -4.60 18.32 21.89
CA ILE A 505 -4.85 17.46 23.05
C ILE A 505 -3.58 16.72 23.44
N ARG A 506 -2.85 16.12 22.50
CA ARG A 506 -1.62 15.36 22.79
C ARG A 506 -0.49 16.25 23.31
N ALA A 507 -0.38 17.50 22.86
CA ALA A 507 0.67 18.41 23.31
C ALA A 507 0.63 18.68 24.83
N ASP A 508 -0.53 18.51 25.47
CA ASP A 508 -0.73 18.65 26.92
C ASP A 508 -0.14 17.47 27.72
N TYR A 509 0.28 16.39 27.06
CA TYR A 509 0.82 15.18 27.67
C TYR A 509 2.32 15.04 27.38
N PRO A 510 3.21 15.25 28.37
CA PRO A 510 4.66 15.25 28.14
C PRO A 510 5.21 13.97 27.51
N GLU A 511 4.63 12.80 27.83
CA GLU A 511 5.11 11.51 27.34
C GLU A 511 4.84 11.27 25.84
N THR A 512 4.02 12.11 25.20
CA THR A 512 3.81 12.03 23.75
C THR A 512 4.93 12.68 22.96
N LYS A 513 5.86 13.38 23.62
CA LYS A 513 7.02 14.00 22.98
C LYS A 513 8.17 13.01 22.91
N MET A 514 8.75 12.89 21.72
CA MET A 514 9.96 12.12 21.50
C MET A 514 11.18 13.00 21.80
N HIS A 515 12.15 12.43 22.49
CA HIS A 515 13.40 13.07 22.85
C HIS A 515 14.57 12.32 22.24
N GLN A 516 15.59 13.03 21.79
CA GLN A 516 16.87 12.42 21.47
C GLN A 516 17.56 11.98 22.76
N VAL A 517 18.25 10.84 22.73
CA VAL A 517 18.92 10.31 23.94
C VAL A 517 19.95 11.31 24.49
N GLY A 518 20.62 12.06 23.61
CA GLY A 518 21.59 13.08 24.00
C GLY A 518 21.00 14.29 24.74
N ASP A 519 19.71 14.57 24.56
CA ASP A 519 19.04 15.73 25.19
C ASP A 519 18.51 15.43 26.60
N ILE A 520 18.66 14.19 27.06
CA ILE A 520 18.13 13.76 28.36
C ILE A 520 19.15 14.10 29.44
N GLU A 521 18.86 15.16 30.19
CA GLU A 521 19.60 15.55 31.39
C GLU A 521 19.32 14.57 32.56
N GLN A 522 19.84 13.35 32.47
CA GLN A 522 19.84 12.36 33.56
C GLN A 522 21.17 11.63 33.71
N ASP A 523 21.42 11.14 34.93
CA ASP A 523 22.53 10.24 35.21
C ASP A 523 22.39 8.97 34.37
N PHE A 524 23.41 8.67 33.55
CA PHE A 524 23.47 7.49 32.69
C PHE A 524 23.24 6.17 33.44
N ARG A 525 23.51 6.12 34.75
CA ARG A 525 23.27 4.95 35.62
C ARG A 525 21.78 4.70 35.84
N GLU A 526 20.94 5.72 35.72
CA GLU A 526 19.47 5.61 35.77
C GLU A 526 18.84 5.15 34.44
N LEU A 527 19.63 5.09 33.37
CA LEU A 527 19.24 4.65 32.02
C LEU A 527 19.65 3.20 31.73
N THR A 528 19.75 2.35 32.76
CA THR A 528 20.04 0.93 32.55
C THR A 528 18.83 0.21 31.94
N VAL A 529 19.10 -0.64 30.95
CA VAL A 529 18.08 -1.46 30.31
C VAL A 529 17.53 -2.47 31.33
N VAL A 530 16.22 -2.46 31.52
CA VAL A 530 15.53 -3.43 32.35
C VAL A 530 14.71 -4.33 31.44
N ARG A 531 15.02 -5.62 31.43
CA ARG A 531 14.30 -6.62 30.62
C ARG A 531 13.12 -7.21 31.39
N PRO A 532 12.00 -7.50 30.71
CA PRO A 532 10.89 -8.21 31.32
C PRO A 532 11.21 -9.69 31.53
N ALA A 533 10.47 -10.34 32.44
CA ALA A 533 10.54 -11.80 32.65
C ALA A 533 9.71 -12.61 31.62
N GLY A 534 9.27 -11.98 30.53
CA GLY A 534 8.33 -12.55 29.54
C GLY A 534 6.86 -12.16 29.78
N PRO A 535 5.96 -12.55 28.84
CA PRO A 535 4.55 -12.19 28.90
C PRO A 535 3.83 -12.82 30.11
N PRO A 536 2.82 -12.14 30.69
CA PRO A 536 2.14 -12.65 31.86
C PRO A 536 1.22 -13.84 31.54
N GLY A 537 1.41 -14.98 32.23
CA GLY A 537 0.53 -16.15 32.08
C GLY A 537 -0.92 -15.92 32.55
N LEU A 538 -1.15 -14.93 33.43
CA LEU A 538 -2.49 -14.49 33.85
C LEU A 538 -2.65 -12.97 33.60
N PRO A 539 -3.04 -12.54 32.39
CA PRO A 539 -3.11 -11.12 32.02
C PRO A 539 -4.03 -10.31 32.92
N ARG A 540 -5.21 -10.84 33.27
CA ARG A 540 -6.20 -10.14 34.12
C ARG A 540 -5.69 -9.91 35.55
N ALA A 541 -5.10 -10.94 36.17
CA ALA A 541 -4.54 -10.83 37.51
C ALA A 541 -3.33 -9.88 37.53
N THR A 542 -2.49 -9.96 36.49
CA THR A 542 -1.39 -9.01 36.30
C THR A 542 -1.91 -7.59 36.19
N TRP A 543 -2.93 -7.34 35.39
CA TRP A 543 -3.54 -6.02 35.25
C TRP A 543 -4.06 -5.47 36.59
N LEU A 544 -4.81 -6.28 37.35
CA LEU A 544 -5.30 -5.89 38.68
C LEU A 544 -4.14 -5.51 39.62
N LYS A 545 -3.05 -6.27 39.61
CA LYS A 545 -1.84 -5.96 40.38
C LYS A 545 -1.21 -4.64 39.94
N ARG A 546 -1.17 -4.34 38.64
CA ARG A 546 -0.64 -3.06 38.11
C ARG A 546 -1.54 -1.89 38.46
N ALA A 547 -2.85 -2.05 38.34
CA ALA A 547 -3.83 -1.04 38.72
C ALA A 547 -3.77 -0.72 40.23
N ALA A 548 -3.64 -1.75 41.08
CA ALA A 548 -3.44 -1.55 42.52
C ALA A 548 -2.12 -0.82 42.82
N GLY A 549 -1.03 -1.18 42.11
CA GLY A 549 0.24 -0.47 42.20
C GLY A 549 0.13 1.02 41.82
N LEU A 550 -0.57 1.33 40.74
CA LEU A 550 -0.85 2.71 40.32
C LEU A 550 -1.67 3.48 41.36
N ALA A 551 -2.73 2.87 41.90
CA ALA A 551 -3.59 3.50 42.91
C ALA A 551 -2.86 3.76 44.24
N LEU A 552 -1.95 2.87 44.63
CA LEU A 552 -1.11 2.99 45.83
C LEU A 552 0.19 3.78 45.58
N ASP A 553 0.40 4.28 44.36
CA ASP A 553 1.63 4.92 43.90
C ASP A 553 2.90 4.12 44.19
N ARG A 554 2.83 2.81 43.98
CA ARG A 554 3.90 1.85 44.24
C ARG A 554 4.51 1.32 42.95
N ALA A 555 5.75 1.72 42.70
CA ALA A 555 6.59 1.16 41.62
C ALA A 555 7.44 -0.01 42.12
N LYS A 556 7.81 -0.93 41.22
CA LYS A 556 8.91 -1.88 41.47
C LYS A 556 10.26 -1.20 41.24
N ASN A 557 10.36 -0.43 40.16
CA ASN A 557 11.58 0.26 39.75
C ASN A 557 11.34 1.78 39.83
N ARG A 558 12.30 2.54 40.36
CA ARG A 558 12.19 4.02 40.39
C ARG A 558 12.33 4.59 38.97
N THR A 559 13.36 4.18 38.26
CA THR A 559 13.66 4.56 36.87
C THR A 559 14.07 3.32 36.07
N GLY A 560 14.11 3.42 34.74
CA GLY A 560 14.73 2.42 33.88
C GLY A 560 14.48 2.65 32.39
N TYR A 561 15.34 2.05 31.58
CA TYR A 561 15.25 2.06 30.13
C TYR A 561 14.54 0.80 29.61
N VAL A 562 13.57 0.98 28.73
CA VAL A 562 12.73 -0.07 28.15
C VAL A 562 12.88 -0.01 26.64
N THR A 563 13.41 -1.07 26.05
CA THR A 563 13.54 -1.16 24.59
C THR A 563 12.17 -1.25 23.92
N ALA A 564 12.09 -0.88 22.65
CA ALA A 564 10.83 -0.80 21.91
C ALA A 564 10.05 -2.14 21.95
N GLY A 565 10.73 -3.26 21.71
CA GLY A 565 10.15 -4.61 21.79
C GLY A 565 9.70 -5.04 23.19
N ASP A 566 10.19 -4.40 24.27
CA ASP A 566 9.82 -4.70 25.65
C ASP A 566 8.76 -3.73 26.22
N ALA A 567 8.28 -2.77 25.43
CA ALA A 567 7.46 -1.64 25.85
C ALA A 567 5.99 -1.96 26.18
N HIS A 568 5.71 -3.18 26.64
CA HIS A 568 4.36 -3.63 26.96
C HIS A 568 3.80 -3.00 28.25
N TRP A 569 2.47 -2.82 28.33
CA TRP A 569 1.77 -2.23 29.49
C TRP A 569 2.13 -2.92 30.82
N TRP A 570 2.30 -4.25 30.81
CA TRP A 570 2.56 -5.04 32.03
C TRP A 570 4.00 -4.91 32.54
N HIS A 571 4.89 -4.42 31.69
CA HIS A 571 6.30 -4.16 31.98
C HIS A 571 6.53 -2.69 32.33
N THR A 572 6.11 -1.76 31.46
CA THR A 572 6.22 -0.30 31.66
C THR A 572 5.51 0.15 32.94
N SER A 573 4.38 -0.47 33.29
CA SER A 573 3.67 -0.23 34.56
C SER A 573 4.47 -0.54 35.84
N THR A 574 5.65 -1.17 35.74
CA THR A 574 6.50 -1.46 36.91
C THR A 574 7.40 -0.31 37.34
N PHE A 575 7.52 0.73 36.53
CA PHE A 575 8.42 1.87 36.73
C PHE A 575 7.68 3.08 37.29
N ALA A 576 8.31 3.92 38.10
CA ALA A 576 7.78 5.27 38.39
C ALA A 576 8.07 6.23 37.22
N LYS A 577 9.21 6.05 36.56
CA LYS A 577 9.58 6.74 35.33
C LYS A 577 10.26 5.75 34.37
N ALA A 578 9.80 5.67 33.13
CA ALA A 578 10.34 4.78 32.10
C ALA A 578 10.81 5.57 30.87
N TYR A 579 11.99 5.22 30.38
CA TYR A 579 12.53 5.69 29.11
C TYR A 579 12.26 4.64 28.06
N VAL A 580 11.29 4.88 27.19
CA VAL A 580 10.82 3.89 26.23
C VAL A 580 11.36 4.24 24.86
N THR A 581 12.15 3.36 24.25
CA THR A 581 12.57 3.52 22.85
C THR A 581 11.35 3.52 21.94
N ASP A 582 11.28 4.50 21.05
CA ASP A 582 10.26 4.56 20.01
C ASP A 582 10.49 3.41 19.00
N MET A 583 9.43 2.84 18.41
CA MET A 583 9.55 1.73 17.45
C MET A 583 10.39 2.07 16.22
N SER A 584 10.48 3.36 15.86
CA SER A 584 11.36 3.82 14.78
C SER A 584 12.86 3.80 15.15
N GLU A 585 13.18 3.53 16.41
CA GLU A 585 14.51 3.64 17.03
C GLU A 585 15.13 5.05 16.95
N GLY A 586 14.39 6.05 16.44
CA GLY A 586 14.87 7.43 16.25
C GLY A 586 14.91 8.28 17.52
N GLY A 587 14.45 7.75 18.66
CA GLY A 587 14.44 8.48 19.92
C GLY A 587 13.75 7.71 21.05
N VAL A 588 13.48 8.42 22.15
CA VAL A 588 12.83 7.85 23.33
C VAL A 588 11.68 8.73 23.84
N ARG A 589 10.65 8.09 24.38
CA ARG A 589 9.52 8.72 25.06
C ARG A 589 9.66 8.54 26.56
N ILE A 590 9.44 9.61 27.32
CA ILE A 590 9.59 9.61 28.78
C ILE A 590 8.21 9.45 29.42
N ARG A 591 7.93 8.27 29.96
CA ARG A 591 6.67 7.98 30.64
C ARG A 591 6.83 8.10 32.14
N THR A 592 6.02 8.94 32.78
CA THR A 592 6.06 9.16 34.24
C THR A 592 4.73 8.77 34.85
N ARG A 593 4.75 8.02 35.96
CA ARG A 593 3.53 7.63 36.66
C ARG A 593 2.90 8.87 37.28
N ASP A 594 1.63 9.08 36.97
CA ASP A 594 0.80 10.10 37.61
C ASP A 594 -0.54 9.50 38.05
N ARG A 595 -0.68 9.31 39.37
CA ARG A 595 -1.90 8.75 39.96
C ARG A 595 -3.10 9.68 39.79
N ALA A 596 -2.90 10.99 39.91
CA ALA A 596 -3.99 11.96 39.87
C ALA A 596 -4.57 12.04 38.46
N LEU A 597 -3.70 12.18 37.46
CA LEU A 597 -4.07 12.18 36.05
C LEU A 597 -4.71 10.86 35.63
N ALA A 598 -4.15 9.72 36.04
CA ALA A 598 -4.75 8.42 35.75
C ALA A 598 -6.16 8.28 36.34
N ALA A 599 -6.39 8.78 37.56
CA ALA A 599 -7.70 8.76 38.19
C ALA A 599 -8.69 9.70 37.49
N GLU A 600 -8.25 10.85 37.00
CA GLU A 600 -9.06 11.78 36.20
C GLU A 600 -9.50 11.14 34.88
N LEU A 601 -8.55 10.58 34.12
CA LEU A 601 -8.83 9.90 32.86
C LEU A 601 -9.70 8.65 33.06
N ALA A 602 -9.50 7.89 34.14
CA ALA A 602 -10.38 6.77 34.49
C ALA A 602 -11.82 7.23 34.78
N LYS A 603 -12.01 8.37 35.47
CA LYS A 603 -13.34 8.96 35.72
C LYS A 603 -13.99 9.46 34.42
N ARG A 604 -13.24 10.11 33.53
CA ARG A 604 -13.71 10.48 32.19
C ARG A 604 -14.12 9.22 31.42
N GLY A 605 -13.26 8.21 31.37
CA GLY A 605 -13.55 6.94 30.70
C GLY A 605 -14.77 6.20 31.22
N ALA A 606 -14.97 6.15 32.54
CA ALA A 606 -16.18 5.55 33.10
C ALA A 606 -17.46 6.30 32.67
N ARG A 607 -17.42 7.64 32.54
CA ARG A 607 -18.54 8.42 32.01
C ARG A 607 -18.75 8.16 30.51
N THR A 608 -17.68 8.21 29.72
CA THR A 608 -17.72 8.01 28.27
C THR A 608 -18.20 6.60 27.90
N LEU A 609 -17.75 5.54 28.59
CA LEU A 609 -18.21 4.17 28.36
C LEU A 609 -19.67 3.94 28.76
N ARG A 610 -20.16 4.60 29.83
CA ARG A 610 -21.59 4.58 30.18
C ARG A 610 -22.44 5.29 29.12
N ARG A 611 -21.97 6.42 28.60
CA ARG A 611 -22.60 7.10 27.46
C ARG A 611 -22.62 6.19 26.25
N LEU A 612 -21.51 5.54 25.91
CA LEU A 612 -21.45 4.57 24.80
C LEU A 612 -22.49 3.47 24.95
N GLN A 613 -22.61 2.84 26.12
CA GLN A 613 -23.61 1.79 26.35
C GLN A 613 -25.05 2.28 26.17
N LYS A 614 -25.33 3.55 26.48
CA LYS A 614 -26.67 4.14 26.43
C LYS A 614 -27.02 4.72 25.06
N GLU A 615 -26.09 5.47 24.46
CA GLU A 615 -26.30 6.30 23.28
C GLU A 615 -25.99 5.56 21.97
N ALA A 616 -25.13 4.53 22.00
CA ALA A 616 -24.67 3.83 20.80
C ALA A 616 -25.79 3.33 19.87
N PRO A 617 -26.90 2.71 20.34
CA PRO A 617 -27.95 2.26 19.43
C PRO A 617 -28.51 3.37 18.55
N SER A 618 -28.75 4.56 19.11
CA SER A 618 -29.23 5.72 18.35
C SER A 618 -28.16 6.29 17.42
N VAL A 619 -26.91 6.32 17.88
CA VAL A 619 -25.77 6.82 17.10
C VAL A 619 -25.50 5.92 15.88
N VAL A 620 -25.55 4.60 16.06
CA VAL A 620 -25.39 3.61 14.98
C VAL A 620 -26.43 3.84 13.87
N GLU A 621 -27.70 4.00 14.24
CA GLU A 621 -28.76 4.28 13.26
C GLU A 621 -28.54 5.63 12.55
N SER A 622 -28.03 6.65 13.24
CA SER A 622 -27.71 7.94 12.61
C SER A 622 -26.59 7.83 11.56
N TYR A 623 -25.56 7.02 11.79
CA TYR A 623 -24.51 6.78 10.79
C TYR A 623 -25.06 6.05 9.58
N ARG A 624 -25.87 5.00 9.79
CA ARG A 624 -26.51 4.24 8.70
C ARG A 624 -27.41 5.12 7.86
N ALA A 625 -28.21 5.98 8.50
CA ALA A 625 -29.10 6.92 7.82
C ALA A 625 -28.34 7.98 6.99
N ALA A 626 -27.16 8.40 7.45
CA ALA A 626 -26.35 9.40 6.76
C ALA A 626 -25.50 8.84 5.61
N MET A 627 -25.40 7.52 5.44
CA MET A 627 -24.55 6.91 4.40
C MET A 627 -24.80 7.44 2.98
N PRO A 628 -26.05 7.57 2.49
CA PRO A 628 -26.29 8.10 1.15
C PRO A 628 -25.77 9.52 0.95
N GLU A 629 -25.88 10.37 1.97
CA GLU A 629 -25.37 11.75 1.93
C GLU A 629 -23.84 11.78 2.02
N LEU A 630 -23.26 11.07 2.99
CA LEU A 630 -21.82 11.07 3.24
C LEU A 630 -21.01 10.59 2.02
N THR A 631 -21.56 9.63 1.28
CA THR A 631 -20.91 8.99 0.13
C THR A 631 -21.35 9.57 -1.21
N SER A 632 -22.17 10.63 -1.18
CA SER A 632 -22.66 11.33 -2.37
C SER A 632 -21.56 12.14 -3.04
N ARG A 633 -21.75 12.40 -4.34
CA ARG A 633 -20.87 13.29 -5.10
C ARG A 633 -21.01 14.72 -4.60
N GLU A 634 -22.24 15.14 -4.31
CA GLU A 634 -22.63 16.46 -3.81
C GLU A 634 -21.88 16.80 -2.51
N ASN A 635 -21.79 15.84 -1.58
CA ASN A 635 -21.07 16.03 -0.33
C ASN A 635 -19.57 16.22 -0.54
N TRP A 636 -18.96 15.46 -1.45
CA TRP A 636 -17.55 15.64 -1.80
C TRP A 636 -17.29 16.94 -2.55
N ALA A 637 -18.16 17.33 -3.49
CA ALA A 637 -18.08 18.63 -4.17
C ALA A 637 -18.09 19.78 -3.15
N ARG A 638 -18.98 19.71 -2.14
CA ARG A 638 -19.02 20.66 -1.02
C ARG A 638 -17.72 20.70 -0.23
N LEU A 639 -17.13 19.54 0.09
CA LEU A 639 -15.85 19.47 0.82
C LEU A 639 -14.68 20.04 0.02
N TYR A 640 -14.70 19.89 -1.31
CA TYR A 640 -13.70 20.46 -2.20
C TYR A 640 -13.94 21.95 -2.53
N GLY A 641 -15.08 22.51 -2.12
CA GLY A 641 -15.47 23.89 -2.45
C GLY A 641 -15.82 24.09 -3.93
N LEU A 642 -16.37 23.07 -4.57
CA LEU A 642 -16.81 23.10 -5.96
C LEU A 642 -18.33 23.35 -6.03
N ASP A 643 -18.75 24.36 -6.80
CA ASP A 643 -20.18 24.63 -7.06
C ASP A 643 -20.69 23.75 -8.21
N GLU A 644 -21.61 22.81 -7.94
CA GLU A 644 -22.25 21.96 -8.99
C GLU A 644 -23.28 22.71 -9.88
N LYS A 645 -23.26 24.05 -9.89
CA LYS A 645 -24.17 24.87 -10.72
C LYS A 645 -23.53 25.44 -12.00
N ALA A 646 -22.41 24.89 -12.47
CA ALA A 646 -21.79 25.25 -13.74
C ALA A 646 -21.99 24.15 -14.79
#